data_AF-A0AA96QJJ6-F1
#
_entry.id   AF-A0AA96QJJ6-F1
#
_cell.length_a   1.000
_cell.length_b   1.000
_cell.length_c   1.000
_cell.angle_alpha   90.00
_cell.angle_beta   90.00
_cell.angle_gamma   90.00
#
_symmetry.space_group_name_H-M   'P 1'
#
loop_
_entity.id
_entity.type
_entity.pdbx_description
1 polymer ?
#
loop_
_entity_poly.entity_id
_entity_poly.type
_entity_poly.pdbx_seq_one_letter_code
_entity_poly.pdbx_strand_id
1 'polypeptide(L)'
;MRTPAHARSSAVVLAALVAVAGLTVPVAEVQAAGSTGFAYVVNNLSDTVTTISVSTGGTATIPVGSGPTAVAISPGGEEAYVANGRSNTVSVLDTGDKRQITTIAVGDRPAGVAFGADGTRAYVTNGGANTVSVVDTAQRRVIATVGVGGSPAGLAVTPDGTRVYVANNGAGTVSVLSTATNTRLGNITVGTHPIALAVTPDGSRVLVANNGSGNVSVLDVGSGARIATIPTGSGPSGIAVTPDGTRTYVSNVDSDNVTVLDTSTEKVDSTAKVATIGVGSHPLGVAVSPDGTKVYVPNNGSRKTSVINTGNNDVTTSDVDTGPAAVATGRPQELTAVVSLGDSFISGVAGRWQGNALRTSTYTDVHGTDRAVYACGNSVDASCDYDARLVYGTSYNNAAGCLRSYSAEIQSVDIPVYRKINLACSGAETKNITTDPLKGDAPQADQLAALLPHYKVKLIVLNIGGNDIGFRGIIKSCIQAFILGQAECRQTQTTTLNDGIARSRTGVAAAIDKVKAVMRAGGYTDNSYEFVVQSYPSPVPYGDQIRYAPTNLDRYQIGGCPVYDHDATWVRGTVVPAIGGMLKSTAAQKGVQYLDVDNLFDGHEVCAKRAQQASLSNWHKDPLLGHAAEWARFLDATDPFNQGDRDESVHPNYYGQHALASCLTAMYEYTGSKPNHVCLNVAGKGAEHVTVTHSD
;
A
#
# COMPACT_ATOMS: atom_id res chain seq x y z
N MET A 1 42.82 -73.31 25.31
CA MET A 1 42.99 -73.83 23.93
C MET A 1 41.91 -73.22 23.04
N ARG A 2 42.33 -72.63 21.91
CA ARG A 2 41.61 -72.25 20.67
C ARG A 2 40.19 -71.64 20.73
N THR A 3 40.12 -70.42 20.18
CA THR A 3 38.99 -69.70 19.56
C THR A 3 38.37 -70.45 18.35
N PRO A 4 37.36 -69.95 17.58
CA PRO A 4 36.34 -68.88 17.78
C PRO A 4 34.91 -69.26 17.27
N ALA A 5 33.95 -68.31 17.32
CA ALA A 5 33.17 -67.77 16.17
C ALA A 5 31.65 -67.61 16.38
N HIS A 6 31.20 -66.36 16.11
CA HIS A 6 29.94 -65.86 15.55
C HIS A 6 28.58 -66.52 15.87
N ALA A 7 27.62 -65.71 16.33
CA ALA A 7 26.55 -65.14 15.48
C ALA A 7 25.49 -64.37 16.30
N ARG A 8 24.76 -63.50 15.59
CA ARG A 8 23.77 -62.52 16.05
C ARG A 8 22.49 -63.12 16.65
N SER A 9 21.83 -62.35 17.53
CA SER A 9 20.43 -61.91 17.45
C SER A 9 19.64 -61.97 18.77
N SER A 10 18.89 -60.87 18.99
CA SER A 10 17.56 -60.78 19.64
C SER A 10 17.37 -61.09 21.13
N ALA A 11 16.93 -60.08 21.88
CA ALA A 11 15.95 -60.13 22.99
C ALA A 11 15.49 -58.68 23.25
N VAL A 12 14.28 -58.24 22.92
CA VAL A 12 13.00 -58.46 23.62
C VAL A 12 13.13 -58.32 25.14
N VAL A 13 12.73 -57.16 25.68
CA VAL A 13 12.20 -56.97 27.04
C VAL A 13 11.05 -55.97 26.90
N LEU A 14 9.82 -56.46 26.79
CA LEU A 14 8.79 -56.55 27.82
C LEU A 14 8.21 -55.17 28.22
N ALA A 15 7.03 -54.90 27.68
CA ALA A 15 6.16 -53.79 28.07
C ALA A 15 5.56 -54.03 29.46
N ALA A 16 5.55 -53.00 30.30
CA ALA A 16 4.62 -52.87 31.41
C ALA A 16 3.56 -51.82 31.02
N LEU A 17 2.32 -52.27 30.89
CA LEU A 17 1.14 -51.43 30.73
C LEU A 17 0.90 -50.62 32.02
N VAL A 18 0.84 -49.30 31.90
CA VAL A 18 0.04 -48.47 32.80
C VAL A 18 -1.06 -47.86 31.95
N ALA A 19 -2.29 -48.34 32.16
CA ALA A 19 -3.48 -47.78 31.56
C ALA A 19 -3.79 -46.43 32.24
N VAL A 20 -3.45 -45.33 31.55
CA VAL A 20 -4.06 -44.03 31.81
C VAL A 20 -5.13 -43.85 30.74
N ALA A 21 -6.39 -43.76 31.17
CA ALA A 21 -7.51 -43.37 30.32
C ALA A 21 -7.27 -41.91 29.86
N GLY A 22 -6.60 -41.76 28.72
CA GLY A 22 -6.44 -40.49 28.04
C GLY A 22 -7.72 -40.15 27.30
N LEU A 23 -8.29 -38.98 27.58
CA LEU A 23 -9.22 -38.32 26.66
C LEU A 23 -8.58 -38.32 25.26
N THR A 24 -9.21 -38.99 24.30
CA THR A 24 -8.90 -38.76 22.89
C THR A 24 -9.44 -37.37 22.55
N VAL A 25 -8.59 -36.36 22.62
CA VAL A 25 -8.82 -35.12 21.88
C VAL A 25 -8.80 -35.54 20.40
N PRO A 26 -9.86 -35.30 19.61
CA PRO A 26 -9.74 -35.46 18.18
C PRO A 26 -8.68 -34.46 17.75
N VAL A 27 -7.53 -34.97 17.30
CA VAL A 27 -6.62 -34.17 16.49
C VAL A 27 -7.45 -33.84 15.26
N ALA A 28 -8.03 -32.64 15.22
CA ALA A 28 -8.51 -32.07 13.99
C ALA A 28 -7.33 -32.17 13.03
N GLU A 29 -7.46 -32.92 11.96
CA GLU A 29 -6.56 -32.80 10.83
C GLU A 29 -6.49 -31.30 10.52
N VAL A 30 -5.34 -30.69 10.78
CA VAL A 30 -5.03 -29.38 10.23
C VAL A 30 -4.98 -29.64 8.74
N GLN A 31 -6.12 -29.44 8.06
CA GLN A 31 -6.17 -29.29 6.63
C GLN A 31 -5.13 -28.22 6.31
N ALA A 32 -4.03 -28.64 5.67
CA ALA A 32 -3.01 -27.74 5.19
C ALA A 32 -3.75 -26.61 4.45
N ALA A 33 -3.56 -25.37 4.90
CA ALA A 33 -4.20 -24.20 4.31
C ALA A 33 -4.01 -24.28 2.79
N GLY A 34 -5.11 -24.52 2.07
CA GLY A 34 -5.06 -24.72 0.63
C GLY A 34 -4.37 -23.52 -0.03
N SER A 35 -3.51 -23.80 -1.00
CA SER A 35 -2.73 -22.79 -1.73
C SER A 35 -3.62 -21.65 -2.22
N THR A 36 -3.61 -20.51 -1.55
CA THR A 36 -4.22 -19.29 -2.07
C THR A 36 -3.23 -18.77 -3.14
N GLY A 37 -3.66 -18.67 -4.39
CA GLY A 37 -2.81 -18.35 -5.56
C GLY A 37 -3.61 -17.84 -6.76
N PHE A 38 -3.05 -16.92 -7.54
CA PHE A 38 -3.42 -16.80 -8.96
C PHE A 38 -2.19 -16.91 -9.84
N ALA A 39 -2.30 -17.66 -10.94
CA ALA A 39 -1.40 -17.56 -12.07
C ALA A 39 -1.99 -16.55 -13.07
N TYR A 40 -1.16 -15.65 -13.59
CA TYR A 40 -1.51 -14.64 -14.59
C TYR A 40 -0.85 -15.05 -15.90
N VAL A 41 -1.63 -15.54 -16.85
CA VAL A 41 -1.17 -16.03 -18.15
C VAL A 41 -1.40 -14.96 -19.20
N VAL A 42 -0.33 -14.51 -19.86
CA VAL A 42 -0.38 -13.54 -20.95
C VAL A 42 -0.78 -14.24 -22.25
N ASN A 43 -1.80 -13.71 -22.92
CA ASN A 43 -2.32 -14.20 -24.19
C ASN A 43 -1.97 -13.20 -25.30
N ASN A 44 -0.91 -13.49 -26.06
CA ASN A 44 -0.29 -12.52 -26.97
C ASN A 44 -1.08 -12.28 -28.27
N LEU A 45 -2.04 -13.15 -28.61
CA LEU A 45 -2.87 -13.03 -29.81
C LEU A 45 -4.20 -12.35 -29.54
N SER A 46 -4.68 -12.36 -28.30
CA SER A 46 -5.94 -11.72 -27.90
C SER A 46 -5.78 -10.45 -27.07
N ASP A 47 -4.54 -10.01 -26.83
CA ASP A 47 -4.22 -8.82 -26.04
C ASP A 47 -4.86 -8.86 -24.64
N THR A 48 -4.81 -10.03 -23.99
CA THR A 48 -5.39 -10.25 -22.65
C THR A 48 -4.44 -10.96 -21.69
N VAL A 49 -4.79 -10.93 -20.40
CA VAL A 49 -4.23 -11.78 -19.34
C VAL A 49 -5.35 -12.64 -18.75
N THR A 50 -5.16 -13.96 -18.74
CA THR A 50 -6.05 -14.90 -18.03
C THR A 50 -5.49 -15.18 -16.64
N THR A 51 -6.27 -14.86 -15.61
CA THR A 51 -6.02 -15.31 -14.23
C THR A 51 -6.52 -16.74 -14.06
N ILE A 52 -5.76 -17.60 -13.39
CA ILE A 52 -6.11 -18.98 -13.03
C ILE A 52 -5.94 -19.13 -11.52
N SER A 53 -7.01 -19.46 -10.80
CA SER A 53 -6.95 -19.76 -9.38
C SER A 53 -6.08 -21.00 -9.12
N VAL A 54 -5.09 -20.90 -8.25
CA VAL A 54 -4.19 -22.03 -7.93
C VAL A 54 -4.93 -23.11 -7.15
N SER A 55 -5.88 -22.75 -6.29
CA SER A 55 -6.68 -23.69 -5.50
C SER A 55 -7.80 -24.34 -6.32
N THR A 56 -8.54 -23.55 -7.10
CA THR A 56 -9.78 -24.00 -7.75
C THR A 56 -9.68 -24.22 -9.26
N GLY A 57 -8.64 -23.69 -9.91
CA GLY A 57 -8.50 -23.71 -11.37
C GLY A 57 -9.43 -22.74 -12.12
N GLY A 58 -10.31 -22.02 -11.42
CA GLY A 58 -11.24 -21.06 -12.03
C GLY A 58 -10.53 -19.88 -12.70
N THR A 59 -11.07 -19.39 -13.80
CA THR A 59 -10.41 -18.40 -14.67
C THR A 59 -11.17 -17.08 -14.81
N ALA A 60 -10.44 -15.99 -15.04
CA ALA A 60 -11.00 -14.69 -15.46
C ALA A 60 -10.03 -13.92 -16.38
N THR A 61 -10.53 -13.11 -17.30
CA THR A 61 -9.72 -12.43 -18.32
C THR A 61 -9.68 -10.92 -18.11
N ILE A 62 -8.50 -10.32 -18.27
CA ILE A 62 -8.23 -8.88 -18.13
C ILE A 62 -7.67 -8.36 -19.47
N PRO A 63 -8.26 -7.34 -20.11
CA PRO A 63 -7.70 -6.74 -21.33
C PRO A 63 -6.43 -5.95 -21.01
N VAL A 64 -5.45 -5.97 -21.92
CA VAL A 64 -4.18 -5.26 -21.81
C VAL A 64 -3.79 -4.55 -23.12
N GLY A 65 -2.59 -3.96 -23.18
CA GLY A 65 -2.06 -3.36 -24.40
C GLY A 65 -1.68 -4.39 -25.46
N SER A 66 -1.30 -3.92 -26.66
CA SER A 66 -1.15 -4.81 -27.81
C SER A 66 0.14 -5.61 -27.81
N GLY A 67 0.02 -6.90 -28.15
CA GLY A 67 1.10 -7.87 -28.20
C GLY A 67 1.78 -8.06 -26.84
N PRO A 68 1.04 -8.44 -25.78
CA PRO A 68 1.64 -8.66 -24.47
C PRO A 68 2.61 -9.85 -24.53
N THR A 69 3.79 -9.71 -23.93
CA THR A 69 4.90 -10.69 -24.04
C THR A 69 5.35 -11.26 -22.70
N ALA A 70 5.24 -10.48 -21.63
CA ALA A 70 5.67 -10.86 -20.29
C ALA A 70 4.75 -10.25 -19.23
N VAL A 71 4.69 -10.89 -18.06
CA VAL A 71 4.00 -10.39 -16.87
C VAL A 71 4.88 -10.62 -15.65
N ALA A 72 4.84 -9.68 -14.70
CA ALA A 72 5.41 -9.85 -13.37
C ALA A 72 4.42 -9.35 -12.32
N ILE A 73 4.45 -9.97 -11.14
CA ILE A 73 3.64 -9.57 -9.98
C ILE A 73 4.53 -8.76 -9.04
N SER A 74 4.00 -7.66 -8.47
CA SER A 74 4.71 -6.87 -7.46
C SER A 74 5.03 -7.75 -6.23
N PRO A 75 6.10 -7.45 -5.46
CA PRO A 75 6.43 -8.23 -4.26
C PRO A 75 5.30 -8.28 -3.22
N GLY A 76 4.55 -7.18 -3.08
CA GLY A 76 3.35 -7.13 -2.25
C GLY A 76 2.15 -7.84 -2.87
N GLY A 77 2.17 -8.15 -4.17
CA GLY A 77 1.11 -8.88 -4.85
C GLY A 77 -0.07 -8.03 -5.28
N GLU A 78 -0.05 -6.71 -5.06
CA GLU A 78 -1.17 -5.80 -5.34
C GLU A 78 -1.29 -5.42 -6.81
N GLU A 79 -0.17 -5.40 -7.52
CA GLU A 79 -0.13 -5.02 -8.93
C GLU A 79 0.54 -6.11 -9.78
N ALA A 80 0.09 -6.20 -11.04
CA ALA A 80 0.78 -6.96 -12.08
C ALA A 80 1.18 -6.03 -13.23
N TYR A 81 2.42 -6.11 -13.69
CA TYR A 81 2.91 -5.30 -14.82
C TYR A 81 3.06 -6.22 -16.03
N VAL A 82 2.53 -5.80 -17.18
CA VAL A 82 2.49 -6.59 -18.41
C VAL A 82 3.18 -5.82 -19.52
N ALA A 83 4.26 -6.36 -20.09
CA ALA A 83 4.98 -5.74 -21.19
C ALA A 83 4.25 -5.95 -22.52
N ASN A 84 3.86 -4.86 -23.19
CA ASN A 84 3.07 -4.86 -24.43
C ASN A 84 3.97 -4.51 -25.63
N GLY A 85 4.50 -5.55 -26.28
CA GLY A 85 5.56 -5.45 -27.28
C GLY A 85 5.19 -4.66 -28.53
N ARG A 86 3.91 -4.64 -28.94
CA ARG A 86 3.48 -3.92 -30.16
C ARG A 86 3.04 -2.50 -29.89
N SER A 87 2.61 -2.19 -28.67
CA SER A 87 2.19 -0.84 -28.29
C SER A 87 3.26 -0.03 -27.57
N ASN A 88 4.44 -0.60 -27.30
CA ASN A 88 5.54 0.07 -26.58
C ASN A 88 5.12 0.59 -25.20
N THR A 89 4.29 -0.19 -24.51
CA THR A 89 3.77 0.15 -23.17
C THR A 89 3.92 -1.00 -22.18
N VAL A 90 3.74 -0.69 -20.90
CA VAL A 90 3.46 -1.64 -19.84
C VAL A 90 2.06 -1.40 -19.30
N SER A 91 1.20 -2.41 -19.30
CA SER A 91 -0.10 -2.35 -18.60
C SER A 91 0.11 -2.61 -17.12
N VAL A 92 -0.51 -1.80 -16.27
CA VAL A 92 -0.54 -1.99 -14.80
C VAL A 92 -1.91 -2.51 -14.43
N LEU A 93 -1.97 -3.68 -13.79
CA LEU A 93 -3.20 -4.36 -13.38
C LEU A 93 -3.33 -4.37 -11.86
N ASP A 94 -4.55 -4.20 -11.37
CA ASP A 94 -4.94 -4.46 -9.99
C ASP A 94 -5.24 -5.96 -9.85
N THR A 95 -4.50 -6.66 -8.99
CA THR A 95 -4.62 -8.12 -8.87
C THR A 95 -5.88 -8.55 -8.13
N GLY A 96 -6.39 -7.72 -7.21
CA GLY A 96 -7.60 -7.97 -6.42
C GLY A 96 -8.88 -7.68 -7.18
N ASP A 97 -8.99 -6.49 -7.79
CA ASP A 97 -10.13 -6.09 -8.62
C ASP A 97 -10.12 -6.77 -10.00
N LYS A 98 -8.99 -7.38 -10.39
CA LYS A 98 -8.76 -8.03 -11.69
C LYS A 98 -9.08 -7.11 -12.88
N ARG A 99 -8.52 -5.91 -12.86
CA ARG A 99 -8.73 -4.89 -13.91
C ARG A 99 -7.44 -4.14 -14.22
N GLN A 100 -7.35 -3.61 -15.43
CA GLN A 100 -6.28 -2.67 -15.77
C GLN A 100 -6.51 -1.33 -15.05
N ILE A 101 -5.44 -0.80 -14.44
CA ILE A 101 -5.41 0.51 -13.79
C ILE A 101 -4.97 1.59 -14.78
N THR A 102 -3.85 1.37 -15.46
CA THR A 102 -3.27 2.33 -16.41
C THR A 102 -2.27 1.64 -17.36
N THR A 103 -1.65 2.42 -18.24
CA THR A 103 -0.52 2.01 -19.08
C THR A 103 0.62 3.01 -18.96
N ILE A 104 1.86 2.51 -18.97
CA ILE A 104 3.10 3.30 -18.88
C ILE A 104 3.83 3.18 -20.21
N ALA A 105 4.19 4.30 -20.85
CA ALA A 105 5.01 4.28 -22.05
C ALA A 105 6.46 3.88 -21.72
N VAL A 106 7.04 2.97 -22.49
CA VAL A 106 8.43 2.49 -22.34
C VAL A 106 9.16 2.52 -23.69
N GLY A 107 10.32 1.87 -23.79
CA GLY A 107 11.10 1.83 -25.02
C GLY A 107 10.51 0.89 -26.06
N ASP A 108 11.17 0.83 -27.22
CA ASP A 108 10.69 0.05 -28.37
C ASP A 108 10.72 -1.46 -28.13
N ARG A 109 9.59 -2.12 -28.43
CA ARG A 109 9.33 -3.55 -28.34
C ARG A 109 9.67 -4.15 -26.96
N PRO A 110 8.94 -3.79 -25.89
CA PRO A 110 9.18 -4.33 -24.56
C PRO A 110 8.91 -5.84 -24.51
N ALA A 111 9.81 -6.60 -23.86
CA ALA A 111 9.87 -8.07 -23.95
C ALA A 111 9.88 -8.79 -22.59
N GLY A 112 10.30 -8.12 -21.52
CA GLY A 112 10.41 -8.67 -20.18
C GLY A 112 10.13 -7.60 -19.13
N VAL A 113 9.63 -8.01 -17.98
CA VAL A 113 9.40 -7.13 -16.82
C VAL A 113 9.76 -7.86 -15.53
N ALA A 114 10.39 -7.17 -14.58
CA ALA A 114 10.68 -7.67 -13.24
C ALA A 114 10.65 -6.53 -12.21
N PHE A 115 10.20 -6.81 -10.99
CA PHE A 115 10.21 -5.85 -9.89
C PHE A 115 11.52 -5.90 -9.10
N GLY A 116 11.90 -4.76 -8.53
CA GLY A 116 12.84 -4.72 -7.41
C GLY A 116 12.25 -5.40 -6.18
N ALA A 117 13.11 -5.87 -5.27
CA ALA A 117 12.70 -6.65 -4.10
C ALA A 117 11.73 -5.87 -3.17
N ASP A 118 11.86 -4.55 -3.11
CA ASP A 118 11.02 -3.64 -2.32
C ASP A 118 9.73 -3.21 -3.05
N GLY A 119 9.58 -3.56 -4.32
CA GLY A 119 8.44 -3.18 -5.16
C GLY A 119 8.39 -1.71 -5.57
N THR A 120 9.36 -0.87 -5.19
CA THR A 120 9.36 0.57 -5.50
C THR A 120 9.75 0.85 -6.95
N ARG A 121 10.43 -0.11 -7.59
CA ARG A 121 10.84 -0.04 -8.99
C ARG A 121 10.45 -1.29 -9.77
N ALA A 122 10.14 -1.11 -11.05
CA ALA A 122 10.08 -2.16 -12.04
C ALA A 122 11.10 -1.91 -13.15
N TYR A 123 11.63 -2.98 -13.73
CA TYR A 123 12.60 -2.97 -14.80
C TYR A 123 11.97 -3.62 -16.03
N VAL A 124 12.10 -2.99 -17.19
CA VAL A 124 11.46 -3.43 -18.44
C VAL A 124 12.49 -3.47 -19.55
N THR A 125 12.71 -4.62 -20.16
CA THR A 125 13.62 -4.77 -21.31
C THR A 125 12.92 -4.33 -22.59
N ASN A 126 13.59 -3.47 -23.36
CA ASN A 126 13.10 -2.94 -24.63
C ASN A 126 13.92 -3.56 -25.78
N GLY A 127 13.40 -4.65 -26.34
CA GLY A 127 14.10 -5.50 -27.31
C GLY A 127 14.44 -4.79 -28.62
N GLY A 128 13.63 -3.82 -29.05
CA GLY A 128 13.88 -3.03 -30.26
C GLY A 128 14.88 -1.89 -30.01
N ALA A 129 14.87 -1.33 -28.80
CA ALA A 129 15.73 -0.20 -28.43
C ALA A 129 17.09 -0.59 -27.84
N ASN A 130 17.33 -1.86 -27.51
CA ASN A 130 18.54 -2.34 -26.79
C ASN A 130 18.75 -1.63 -25.43
N THR A 131 17.65 -1.40 -24.70
CA THR A 131 17.67 -0.70 -23.41
C THR A 131 16.84 -1.43 -22.35
N VAL A 132 17.01 -1.01 -21.10
CA VAL A 132 16.10 -1.30 -19.98
C VAL A 132 15.51 0.00 -19.47
N SER A 133 14.18 0.10 -19.42
CA SER A 133 13.48 1.18 -18.72
C SER A 133 13.36 0.84 -17.24
N VAL A 134 13.71 1.80 -16.38
CA VAL A 134 13.47 1.75 -14.93
C VAL A 134 12.22 2.57 -14.64
N VAL A 135 11.21 1.94 -14.07
CA VAL A 135 9.89 2.50 -13.79
C VAL A 135 9.74 2.69 -12.29
N ASP A 136 9.34 3.88 -11.86
CA ASP A 136 8.86 4.13 -10.50
C ASP A 136 7.41 3.65 -10.39
N THR A 137 7.14 2.74 -9.46
CA THR A 137 5.84 2.06 -9.37
C THR A 137 4.78 2.94 -8.71
N ALA A 138 5.18 3.82 -7.79
CA ALA A 138 4.27 4.76 -7.13
C ALA A 138 3.84 5.89 -8.09
N GLN A 139 4.79 6.43 -8.85
CA GLN A 139 4.54 7.51 -9.82
C GLN A 139 4.11 7.00 -11.20
N ARG A 140 4.23 5.68 -11.44
CA ARG A 140 3.87 4.99 -12.69
C ARG A 140 4.48 5.63 -13.93
N ARG A 141 5.78 5.93 -13.86
CA ARG A 141 6.53 6.55 -14.97
C ARG A 141 7.96 6.04 -15.04
N VAL A 142 8.55 6.11 -16.23
CA VAL A 142 9.97 5.84 -16.43
C VAL A 142 10.79 6.94 -15.75
N ILE A 143 11.78 6.53 -14.95
CA ILE A 143 12.72 7.40 -14.23
C ILE A 143 14.16 7.27 -14.75
N ALA A 144 14.50 6.20 -15.45
CA ALA A 144 15.77 6.03 -16.12
C ALA A 144 15.68 5.06 -17.31
N THR A 145 16.61 5.16 -18.25
CA THR A 145 16.78 4.24 -19.37
C THR A 145 18.25 3.85 -19.47
N VAL A 146 18.54 2.54 -19.44
CA VAL A 146 19.90 2.00 -19.36
C VAL A 146 20.23 1.21 -20.62
N GLY A 147 21.34 1.51 -21.28
CA GLY A 147 21.81 0.75 -22.45
C GLY A 147 22.32 -0.65 -22.07
N VAL A 148 21.94 -1.66 -22.84
CA VAL A 148 22.34 -3.06 -22.66
C VAL A 148 22.79 -3.69 -23.98
N GLY A 149 23.05 -5.01 -23.99
CA GLY A 149 23.39 -5.74 -25.21
C GLY A 149 22.21 -5.88 -26.19
N GLY A 150 22.50 -6.41 -27.38
CA GLY A 150 21.53 -6.50 -28.48
C GLY A 150 20.31 -7.37 -28.17
N SER A 151 19.13 -6.87 -28.55
CA SER A 151 17.80 -7.48 -28.39
C SER A 151 17.57 -8.09 -27.01
N PRO A 152 17.53 -7.29 -25.93
CA PRO A 152 17.29 -7.81 -24.59
C PRO A 152 15.91 -8.48 -24.49
N ALA A 153 15.86 -9.62 -23.82
CA ALA A 153 14.66 -10.44 -23.63
C ALA A 153 14.27 -10.50 -22.15
N GLY A 154 14.42 -11.64 -21.47
CA GLY A 154 14.13 -11.78 -20.05
C GLY A 154 15.13 -11.06 -19.15
N LEU A 155 14.66 -10.71 -17.94
CA LEU A 155 15.47 -10.15 -16.88
C LEU A 155 15.04 -10.66 -15.52
N ALA A 156 15.92 -10.58 -14.53
CA ALA A 156 15.60 -10.87 -13.14
C ALA A 156 16.42 -9.97 -12.21
N VAL A 157 15.84 -9.69 -11.03
CA VAL A 157 16.48 -8.91 -9.97
C VAL A 157 16.95 -9.87 -8.88
N THR A 158 18.11 -9.60 -8.28
CA THR A 158 18.59 -10.39 -7.14
C THR A 158 17.70 -10.16 -5.91
N PRO A 159 17.53 -11.17 -5.03
CA PRO A 159 16.70 -11.03 -3.82
C PRO A 159 17.13 -9.90 -2.88
N ASP A 160 18.43 -9.59 -2.83
CA ASP A 160 18.98 -8.45 -2.08
C ASP A 160 18.65 -7.08 -2.71
N GLY A 161 18.02 -7.06 -3.89
CA GLY A 161 17.64 -5.87 -4.62
C GLY A 161 18.80 -5.09 -5.24
N THR A 162 20.04 -5.60 -5.23
CA THR A 162 21.23 -4.81 -5.61
C THR A 162 21.57 -4.88 -7.09
N ARG A 163 21.15 -5.94 -7.80
CA ARG A 163 21.52 -6.18 -9.21
C ARG A 163 20.35 -6.62 -10.07
N VAL A 164 20.39 -6.23 -11.34
CA VAL A 164 19.51 -6.75 -12.40
C VAL A 164 20.34 -7.48 -13.44
N TYR A 165 19.96 -8.70 -13.77
CA TYR A 165 20.55 -9.48 -14.86
C TYR A 165 19.63 -9.47 -16.06
N VAL A 166 20.17 -9.25 -17.26
CA VAL A 166 19.40 -9.08 -18.50
C VAL A 166 19.95 -9.99 -19.59
N ALA A 167 19.14 -10.92 -20.11
CA ALA A 167 19.53 -11.75 -21.24
C ALA A 167 19.51 -10.94 -22.54
N ASN A 168 20.66 -10.78 -23.17
CA ASN A 168 20.80 -10.10 -24.45
C ASN A 168 20.73 -11.14 -25.58
N ASN A 169 19.52 -11.40 -26.07
CA ASN A 169 19.26 -12.49 -27.01
C ASN A 169 20.13 -12.39 -28.28
N GLY A 170 20.20 -11.19 -28.87
CA GLY A 170 20.96 -10.95 -30.10
C GLY A 170 22.48 -10.90 -29.90
N ALA A 171 22.97 -10.86 -28.66
CA ALA A 171 24.39 -10.71 -28.36
C ALA A 171 25.03 -11.95 -27.68
N GLY A 172 24.25 -12.96 -27.27
CA GLY A 172 24.80 -14.14 -26.57
C GLY A 172 25.44 -13.82 -25.21
N THR A 173 24.96 -12.77 -24.54
CA THR A 173 25.51 -12.28 -23.27
C THR A 173 24.40 -11.99 -22.26
N VAL A 174 24.77 -11.85 -20.99
CA VAL A 174 23.94 -11.30 -19.93
C VAL A 174 24.53 -9.98 -19.46
N SER A 175 23.75 -8.88 -19.50
CA SER A 175 24.16 -7.60 -18.89
C SER A 175 23.87 -7.63 -17.39
N VAL A 176 24.76 -7.04 -16.58
CA VAL A 176 24.55 -6.84 -15.14
C VAL A 176 24.40 -5.36 -14.86
N LEU A 177 23.31 -4.95 -14.20
CA LEU A 177 23.01 -3.57 -13.84
C LEU A 177 23.04 -3.38 -12.32
N SER A 178 23.46 -2.21 -11.86
CA SER A 178 23.31 -1.76 -10.48
C SER A 178 21.96 -1.06 -10.30
N THR A 179 21.16 -1.50 -9.32
CA THR A 179 19.88 -0.87 -9.00
C THR A 179 20.05 0.46 -8.28
N ALA A 180 21.11 0.60 -7.47
CA ALA A 180 21.42 1.82 -6.73
C ALA A 180 21.74 3.00 -7.66
N THR A 181 22.50 2.74 -8.73
CA THR A 181 22.98 3.80 -9.65
C THR A 181 22.23 3.82 -10.98
N ASN A 182 21.42 2.80 -11.28
CA ASN A 182 20.81 2.58 -12.60
C ASN A 182 21.85 2.58 -13.74
N THR A 183 23.00 1.93 -13.53
CA THR A 183 24.07 1.84 -14.52
C THR A 183 24.43 0.38 -14.82
N ARG A 184 25.02 0.15 -16.00
CA ARG A 184 25.53 -1.15 -16.41
C ARG A 184 26.93 -1.40 -15.84
N LEU A 185 27.07 -2.50 -15.10
CA LEU A 185 28.32 -2.94 -14.46
C LEU A 185 29.21 -3.76 -15.39
N GLY A 186 28.62 -4.55 -16.29
CA GLY A 186 29.38 -5.43 -17.18
C GLY A 186 28.50 -6.41 -17.96
N ASN A 187 29.15 -7.31 -18.70
CA ASN A 187 28.50 -8.42 -19.41
C ASN A 187 29.18 -9.75 -19.10
N ILE A 188 28.40 -10.82 -19.13
CA ILE A 188 28.86 -12.21 -18.99
C ILE A 188 28.49 -12.97 -20.26
N THR A 189 29.46 -13.64 -20.89
CA THR A 189 29.19 -14.48 -22.07
C THR A 189 28.52 -15.78 -21.65
N VAL A 190 27.46 -16.16 -22.36
CA VAL A 190 26.67 -17.38 -22.12
C VAL A 190 26.59 -18.23 -23.38
N GLY A 191 25.46 -18.89 -23.65
CA GLY A 191 25.20 -19.57 -24.91
C GLY A 191 24.60 -18.65 -25.96
N THR A 192 24.17 -19.23 -27.08
CA THR A 192 23.53 -18.50 -28.19
C THR A 192 22.05 -18.27 -27.92
N HIS A 193 21.54 -17.09 -28.27
CA HIS A 193 20.13 -16.69 -28.09
C HIS A 193 19.61 -16.92 -26.66
N PRO A 194 20.22 -16.32 -25.62
CA PRO A 194 19.64 -16.38 -24.28
C PRO A 194 18.27 -15.69 -24.27
N ILE A 195 17.25 -16.31 -23.66
CA ILE A 195 15.88 -15.76 -23.63
C ILE A 195 15.48 -15.42 -22.19
N ALA A 196 15.33 -16.41 -21.32
CA ALA A 196 14.90 -16.23 -19.95
C ALA A 196 16.03 -16.51 -18.96
N LEU A 197 15.94 -15.89 -17.78
CA LEU A 197 16.85 -16.13 -16.68
C LEU A 197 16.11 -16.05 -15.35
N ALA A 198 16.60 -16.77 -14.34
CA ALA A 198 16.08 -16.76 -12.99
C ALA A 198 17.22 -16.74 -11.98
N VAL A 199 17.02 -16.05 -10.85
CA VAL A 199 17.96 -16.03 -9.72
C VAL A 199 17.49 -17.03 -8.68
N THR A 200 18.42 -17.76 -8.06
CA THR A 200 18.10 -18.64 -6.93
C THR A 200 17.61 -17.81 -5.73
N PRO A 201 16.71 -18.35 -4.87
CA PRO A 201 16.18 -17.61 -3.71
C PRO A 201 17.24 -17.11 -2.73
N ASP A 202 18.37 -17.83 -2.61
CA ASP A 202 19.53 -17.42 -1.80
C ASP A 202 20.38 -16.31 -2.45
N GLY A 203 20.06 -15.91 -3.68
CA GLY A 203 20.77 -14.89 -4.46
C GLY A 203 22.15 -15.32 -4.96
N SER A 204 22.56 -16.58 -4.78
CA SER A 204 23.93 -17.01 -5.09
C SER A 204 24.16 -17.27 -6.58
N ARG A 205 23.11 -17.64 -7.34
CA ARG A 205 23.24 -18.09 -8.73
C ARG A 205 22.20 -17.48 -9.65
N VAL A 206 22.57 -17.32 -10.92
CA VAL A 206 21.66 -16.98 -12.02
C VAL A 206 21.67 -18.11 -13.04
N LEU A 207 20.51 -18.67 -13.34
CA LEU A 207 20.33 -19.68 -14.39
C LEU A 207 19.79 -19.01 -15.64
N VAL A 208 20.40 -19.32 -16.80
CA VAL A 208 20.12 -18.65 -18.08
C VAL A 208 19.78 -19.69 -19.14
N ALA A 209 18.56 -19.66 -19.66
CA ALA A 209 18.10 -20.52 -20.75
C ALA A 209 18.65 -20.02 -22.10
N ASN A 210 19.55 -20.79 -22.71
CA ASN A 210 20.17 -20.48 -24.00
C ASN A 210 19.43 -21.23 -25.11
N ASN A 211 18.39 -20.60 -25.64
CA ASN A 211 17.47 -21.20 -26.61
C ASN A 211 18.20 -21.83 -27.79
N GLY A 212 19.09 -21.07 -28.43
CA GLY A 212 19.80 -21.53 -29.62
C GLY A 212 20.84 -22.62 -29.36
N SER A 213 21.31 -22.78 -28.11
CA SER A 213 22.32 -23.80 -27.76
C SER A 213 21.74 -25.04 -27.07
N GLY A 214 20.43 -25.08 -26.77
CA GLY A 214 19.80 -26.22 -26.12
C GLY A 214 20.33 -26.51 -24.71
N ASN A 215 20.70 -25.48 -23.95
CA ASN A 215 21.27 -25.64 -22.61
C ASN A 215 20.93 -24.48 -21.66
N VAL A 216 21.23 -24.68 -20.37
CA VAL A 216 21.22 -23.65 -19.33
C VAL A 216 22.65 -23.32 -18.92
N SER A 217 23.00 -22.03 -18.92
CA SER A 217 24.23 -21.55 -18.28
C SER A 217 23.94 -21.19 -16.82
N VAL A 218 24.86 -21.52 -15.92
CA VAL A 218 24.77 -21.14 -14.50
C VAL A 218 25.87 -20.14 -14.20
N LEU A 219 25.48 -18.98 -13.70
CA LEU A 219 26.35 -17.89 -13.31
C LEU A 219 26.41 -17.81 -11.79
N ASP A 220 27.61 -17.59 -11.26
CA ASP A 220 27.83 -17.30 -9.86
C ASP A 220 27.77 -15.78 -9.63
N VAL A 221 26.92 -15.33 -8.70
CA VAL A 221 26.66 -13.90 -8.46
C VAL A 221 27.86 -13.22 -7.78
N GLY A 222 28.57 -13.95 -6.90
CA GLY A 222 29.71 -13.43 -6.16
C GLY A 222 30.91 -13.11 -7.05
N SER A 223 31.32 -14.08 -7.87
CA SER A 223 32.45 -13.98 -8.80
C SER A 223 32.08 -13.33 -10.14
N GLY A 224 30.79 -13.33 -10.51
CA GLY A 224 30.33 -12.85 -11.82
C GLY A 224 30.72 -13.77 -12.98
N ALA A 225 31.09 -15.02 -12.71
CA ALA A 225 31.56 -15.98 -13.71
C ALA A 225 30.48 -17.02 -14.07
N ARG A 226 30.56 -17.56 -15.30
CA ARG A 226 29.80 -18.77 -15.68
C ARG A 226 30.51 -20.00 -15.11
N ILE A 227 29.82 -20.74 -14.25
CA ILE A 227 30.38 -21.88 -13.51
C ILE A 227 29.91 -23.25 -14.02
N ALA A 228 28.78 -23.31 -14.73
CA ALA A 228 28.30 -24.56 -15.32
C ALA A 228 27.52 -24.33 -16.62
N THR A 229 27.38 -25.40 -17.41
CA THR A 229 26.48 -25.47 -18.57
C THR A 229 25.80 -26.83 -18.57
N ILE A 230 24.47 -26.83 -18.58
CA ILE A 230 23.64 -28.01 -18.32
C ILE A 230 22.75 -28.26 -19.54
N PRO A 231 22.81 -29.43 -20.18
CA PRO A 231 21.97 -29.73 -21.34
C PRO A 231 20.48 -29.81 -20.97
N THR A 232 19.61 -29.36 -21.87
CA THR A 232 18.14 -29.42 -21.72
C THR A 232 17.49 -30.16 -22.89
N GLY A 233 16.19 -29.94 -23.13
CA GLY A 233 15.58 -30.21 -24.43
C GLY A 233 15.92 -29.11 -25.45
N SER A 234 15.36 -29.22 -26.66
CA SER A 234 15.55 -28.25 -27.74
C SER A 234 14.74 -26.98 -27.50
N GLY A 235 15.36 -25.83 -27.72
CA GLY A 235 14.73 -24.50 -27.58
C GLY A 235 14.33 -24.12 -26.15
N PRO A 236 15.21 -24.22 -25.13
CA PRO A 236 14.86 -23.77 -23.79
C PRO A 236 14.46 -22.29 -23.81
N SER A 237 13.27 -21.97 -23.33
CA SER A 237 12.62 -20.66 -23.55
C SER A 237 12.24 -19.97 -22.24
N GLY A 238 11.54 -20.66 -21.34
CA GLY A 238 11.22 -20.19 -19.99
C GLY A 238 12.06 -20.91 -18.94
N ILE A 239 12.32 -20.25 -17.81
CA ILE A 239 13.02 -20.82 -16.67
C ILE A 239 12.46 -20.29 -15.35
N ALA A 240 12.22 -21.16 -14.37
CA ALA A 240 11.74 -20.77 -13.04
C ALA A 240 12.33 -21.68 -11.96
N VAL A 241 12.74 -21.07 -10.84
CA VAL A 241 13.28 -21.77 -9.66
C VAL A 241 12.17 -21.91 -8.63
N THR A 242 12.13 -23.05 -7.95
CA THR A 242 11.24 -23.29 -6.82
C THR A 242 11.56 -22.36 -5.64
N PRO A 243 10.57 -21.97 -4.81
CA PRO A 243 10.80 -21.07 -3.67
C PRO A 243 11.82 -21.59 -2.65
N ASP A 244 11.96 -22.91 -2.52
CA ASP A 244 12.95 -23.54 -1.65
C ASP A 244 14.36 -23.64 -2.29
N GLY A 245 14.49 -23.25 -3.55
CA GLY A 245 15.74 -23.27 -4.32
C GLY A 245 16.17 -24.65 -4.79
N THR A 246 15.42 -25.72 -4.51
CA THR A 246 15.89 -27.10 -4.71
C THR A 246 15.75 -27.57 -6.15
N ARG A 247 14.82 -27.00 -6.92
CA ARG A 247 14.54 -27.37 -8.32
C ARG A 247 14.38 -26.18 -9.24
N THR A 248 14.80 -26.35 -10.49
CA THR A 248 14.53 -25.44 -11.61
C THR A 248 13.77 -26.16 -12.71
N TYR A 249 12.75 -25.50 -13.25
CA TYR A 249 11.94 -25.97 -14.37
C TYR A 249 12.25 -25.14 -15.62
N VAL A 250 12.54 -25.80 -16.73
CA VAL A 250 12.91 -25.18 -18.01
C VAL A 250 11.99 -25.70 -19.12
N SER A 251 11.13 -24.84 -19.68
CA SER A 251 10.30 -25.16 -20.84
C SER A 251 11.13 -25.19 -22.12
N ASN A 252 10.94 -26.22 -22.95
CA ASN A 252 11.69 -26.46 -24.17
C ASN A 252 10.73 -26.39 -25.36
N VAL A 253 10.69 -25.24 -26.04
CA VAL A 253 9.65 -24.89 -27.01
C VAL A 253 9.62 -25.81 -28.22
N ASP A 254 10.79 -26.24 -28.70
CA ASP A 254 10.91 -27.05 -29.92
C ASP A 254 10.74 -28.56 -29.66
N SER A 255 10.71 -28.97 -28.38
CA SER A 255 10.63 -30.39 -28.00
C SER A 255 9.43 -30.71 -27.10
N ASP A 256 8.50 -29.76 -26.93
CA ASP A 256 7.21 -29.92 -26.23
C ASP A 256 7.33 -30.56 -24.84
N ASN A 257 8.37 -30.19 -24.09
CA ASN A 257 8.63 -30.74 -22.76
C ASN A 257 9.23 -29.71 -21.79
N VAL A 258 9.23 -30.06 -20.51
CA VAL A 258 9.90 -29.33 -19.44
C VAL A 258 11.05 -30.18 -18.91
N THR A 259 12.24 -29.59 -18.83
CA THR A 259 13.40 -30.18 -18.17
C THR A 259 13.40 -29.75 -16.70
N VAL A 260 13.60 -30.70 -15.79
CA VAL A 260 13.73 -30.44 -14.34
C VAL A 260 15.18 -30.61 -13.93
N LEU A 261 15.73 -29.59 -13.29
CA LEU A 261 17.10 -29.58 -12.76
C LEU A 261 17.08 -29.60 -11.23
N ASP A 262 17.93 -30.42 -10.62
CA ASP A 262 18.31 -30.29 -9.21
C ASP A 262 19.19 -29.04 -9.07
N THR A 263 18.67 -28.05 -8.36
CA THR A 263 19.31 -26.73 -8.16
C THR A 263 19.76 -26.53 -6.72
N SER A 264 19.74 -27.61 -5.92
CA SER A 264 20.40 -27.58 -4.62
C SER A 264 21.87 -27.16 -4.78
N THR A 265 22.36 -26.37 -3.83
CA THR A 265 23.68 -25.70 -3.91
C THR A 265 24.84 -26.66 -4.20
N GLU A 266 24.71 -27.94 -3.86
CA GLU A 266 25.73 -28.99 -4.03
C GLU A 266 25.78 -29.61 -5.44
N LYS A 267 24.72 -29.53 -6.26
CA LYS A 267 24.56 -30.37 -7.47
C LYS A 267 24.44 -29.62 -8.80
N VAL A 268 24.81 -28.34 -8.84
CA VAL A 268 24.66 -27.52 -10.06
C VAL A 268 25.84 -27.73 -11.03
N ASP A 269 25.89 -28.91 -11.65
CA ASP A 269 26.82 -29.29 -12.71
C ASP A 269 26.10 -29.96 -13.90
N SER A 270 26.85 -30.55 -14.85
CA SER A 270 26.27 -31.20 -16.04
C SER A 270 25.33 -32.37 -15.76
N THR A 271 25.32 -32.91 -14.54
CA THR A 271 24.46 -34.03 -14.09
C THR A 271 23.19 -33.58 -13.37
N ALA A 272 22.98 -32.28 -13.20
CA ALA A 272 21.84 -31.70 -12.49
C ALA A 272 20.46 -32.06 -13.09
N LYS A 273 20.39 -32.52 -14.35
CA LYS A 273 19.12 -32.88 -14.98
C LYS A 273 18.54 -34.15 -14.33
N VAL A 274 17.36 -34.02 -13.71
CA VAL A 274 16.70 -35.12 -12.98
C VAL A 274 15.42 -35.64 -13.63
N ALA A 275 14.75 -34.85 -14.48
CA ALA A 275 13.57 -35.31 -15.20
C ALA A 275 13.32 -34.56 -16.51
N THR A 276 12.51 -35.17 -17.37
CA THR A 276 11.88 -34.54 -18.53
C THR A 276 10.38 -34.86 -18.50
N ILE A 277 9.54 -33.84 -18.57
CA ILE A 277 8.08 -33.92 -18.42
C ILE A 277 7.44 -33.46 -19.73
N GLY A 278 6.62 -34.29 -20.37
CA GLY A 278 5.88 -33.88 -21.56
C GLY A 278 4.78 -32.88 -21.22
N VAL A 279 4.62 -31.84 -22.04
CA VAL A 279 3.57 -30.81 -21.88
C VAL A 279 2.84 -30.59 -23.21
N GLY A 280 1.99 -29.56 -23.30
CA GLY A 280 1.35 -29.17 -24.56
C GLY A 280 2.34 -28.61 -25.59
N SER A 281 1.85 -28.28 -26.78
CA SER A 281 2.72 -27.87 -27.88
C SER A 281 3.18 -26.41 -27.80
N HIS A 282 4.45 -26.19 -28.14
CA HIS A 282 5.18 -24.91 -28.06
C HIS A 282 5.10 -24.26 -26.67
N PRO A 283 5.65 -24.90 -25.62
CA PRO A 283 5.71 -24.32 -24.28
C PRO A 283 6.68 -23.12 -24.24
N LEU A 284 6.19 -21.96 -23.78
CA LEU A 284 6.96 -20.72 -23.72
C LEU A 284 7.34 -20.38 -22.28
N GLY A 285 6.59 -19.54 -21.58
CA GLY A 285 6.85 -19.20 -20.17
C GLY A 285 6.77 -20.40 -19.23
N VAL A 286 7.28 -20.21 -18.01
CA VAL A 286 7.12 -21.15 -16.90
C VAL A 286 7.12 -20.37 -15.59
N ALA A 287 6.24 -20.72 -14.65
CA ALA A 287 6.23 -20.14 -13.31
C ALA A 287 5.87 -21.19 -12.27
N VAL A 288 6.52 -21.12 -11.10
CA VAL A 288 6.24 -22.00 -9.95
C VAL A 288 5.30 -21.27 -9.00
N SER A 289 4.29 -21.95 -8.44
CA SER A 289 3.40 -21.35 -7.45
C SER A 289 4.19 -20.94 -6.18
N PRO A 290 3.73 -19.92 -5.43
CA PRO A 290 4.47 -19.40 -4.28
C PRO A 290 4.63 -20.37 -3.09
N ASP A 291 3.85 -21.44 -3.08
CA ASP A 291 3.93 -22.56 -2.13
C ASP A 291 4.81 -23.71 -2.65
N GLY A 292 5.32 -23.60 -3.88
CA GLY A 292 6.18 -24.59 -4.52
C GLY A 292 5.46 -25.86 -5.01
N THR A 293 4.13 -25.94 -4.93
CA THR A 293 3.39 -27.20 -5.19
C THR A 293 3.03 -27.41 -6.66
N LYS A 294 2.96 -26.34 -7.46
CA LYS A 294 2.53 -26.38 -8.86
C LYS A 294 3.48 -25.59 -9.78
N VAL A 295 3.59 -26.03 -11.03
CA VAL A 295 4.28 -25.31 -12.12
C VAL A 295 3.30 -25.08 -13.25
N TYR A 296 3.21 -23.83 -13.73
CA TYR A 296 2.35 -23.41 -14.83
C TYR A 296 3.19 -23.22 -16.09
N VAL A 297 2.74 -23.82 -17.20
CA VAL A 297 3.44 -23.78 -18.48
C VAL A 297 2.45 -23.43 -19.60
N PRO A 298 2.41 -22.16 -20.03
CA PRO A 298 1.71 -21.72 -21.22
C PRO A 298 2.18 -22.46 -22.47
N ASN A 299 1.27 -23.19 -23.11
CA ASN A 299 1.54 -23.91 -24.36
C ASN A 299 0.86 -23.16 -25.51
N ASN A 300 1.64 -22.38 -26.24
CA ASN A 300 1.14 -21.47 -27.26
C ASN A 300 0.43 -22.22 -28.40
N GLY A 301 1.04 -23.32 -28.85
CA GLY A 301 0.54 -24.13 -29.95
C GLY A 301 -0.75 -24.86 -29.62
N SER A 302 -0.87 -25.41 -28.41
CA SER A 302 -2.08 -26.11 -27.97
C SER A 302 -3.14 -25.21 -27.33
N ARG A 303 -2.85 -23.90 -27.16
CA ARG A 303 -3.74 -22.89 -26.56
C ARG A 303 -4.27 -23.28 -25.18
N LYS A 304 -3.41 -23.91 -24.38
CA LYS A 304 -3.72 -24.38 -23.03
C LYS A 304 -2.55 -24.11 -22.11
N THR A 305 -2.81 -24.04 -20.81
CA THR A 305 -1.74 -24.01 -19.81
C THR A 305 -1.61 -25.38 -19.15
N SER A 306 -0.43 -26.00 -19.22
CA SER A 306 -0.14 -27.21 -18.44
C SER A 306 0.12 -26.84 -16.99
N VAL A 307 -0.38 -27.65 -16.07
CA VAL A 307 -0.19 -27.50 -14.62
C VAL A 307 0.47 -28.77 -14.10
N ILE A 308 1.74 -28.68 -13.72
CA ILE A 308 2.56 -29.79 -13.23
C ILE A 308 2.53 -29.78 -11.71
N ASN A 309 2.24 -30.92 -11.07
CA ASN A 309 2.40 -31.11 -9.63
C ASN A 309 3.88 -31.39 -9.32
N THR A 310 4.52 -30.60 -8.46
CA THR A 310 5.97 -30.73 -8.19
C THR A 310 6.34 -31.97 -7.37
N GLY A 311 5.38 -32.53 -6.62
CA GLY A 311 5.58 -33.70 -5.77
C GLY A 311 5.70 -35.00 -6.55
N ASN A 312 4.97 -35.12 -7.66
CA ASN A 312 4.90 -36.35 -8.46
C ASN A 312 5.08 -36.17 -9.98
N ASN A 313 5.23 -34.93 -10.47
CA ASN A 313 5.35 -34.56 -11.88
C ASN A 313 4.11 -34.86 -12.75
N ASP A 314 2.94 -35.10 -12.14
CA ASP A 314 1.68 -35.26 -12.89
C ASP A 314 1.29 -33.96 -13.58
N VAL A 315 0.73 -34.07 -14.79
CA VAL A 315 0.35 -32.92 -15.62
C VAL A 315 -1.16 -32.90 -15.83
N THR A 316 -1.77 -31.76 -15.52
CA THR A 316 -3.15 -31.42 -15.90
C THR A 316 -3.13 -30.20 -16.83
N THR A 317 -4.29 -29.80 -17.39
CA THR A 317 -4.38 -28.59 -18.24
C THR A 317 -5.53 -27.69 -17.82
N SER A 318 -5.29 -26.38 -17.89
CA SER A 318 -6.32 -25.34 -17.76
C SER A 318 -6.54 -24.64 -19.09
N ASP A 319 -7.81 -24.37 -19.41
CA ASP A 319 -8.17 -23.59 -20.59
C ASP A 319 -7.82 -22.11 -20.36
N VAL A 320 -7.28 -21.48 -21.39
CA VAL A 320 -6.86 -20.07 -21.42
C VAL A 320 -7.21 -19.50 -22.78
N ASP A 321 -7.11 -18.18 -22.93
CA ASP A 321 -7.35 -17.51 -24.20
C ASP A 321 -6.22 -17.79 -25.23
N THR A 322 -6.34 -17.23 -26.44
CA THR A 322 -5.46 -17.59 -27.55
C THR A 322 -4.04 -17.02 -27.43
N GLY A 323 -3.06 -17.87 -27.71
CA GLY A 323 -1.64 -17.49 -27.68
C GLY A 323 -1.05 -17.33 -26.27
N PRO A 324 -1.25 -18.28 -25.34
CA PRO A 324 -0.65 -18.18 -24.02
C PRO A 324 0.89 -18.25 -24.17
N ALA A 325 1.60 -17.23 -23.66
CA ALA A 325 3.02 -17.02 -23.97
C ALA A 325 3.90 -16.82 -22.73
N ALA A 326 3.41 -16.11 -21.71
CA ALA A 326 4.11 -15.91 -20.46
C ALA A 326 3.18 -16.17 -19.28
N VAL A 327 3.76 -16.45 -18.12
CA VAL A 327 3.02 -16.65 -16.88
C VAL A 327 3.81 -16.10 -15.71
N ALA A 328 3.10 -15.48 -14.77
CA ALA A 328 3.62 -15.20 -13.45
C ALA A 328 2.63 -15.72 -12.40
N THR A 329 3.14 -16.13 -11.26
CA THR A 329 2.34 -16.58 -10.12
C THR A 329 2.45 -15.56 -9.01
N GLY A 330 1.32 -15.20 -8.43
CA GLY A 330 1.25 -14.34 -7.25
C GLY A 330 0.54 -15.08 -6.12
N ARG A 331 0.89 -14.74 -4.87
CA ARG A 331 0.01 -15.05 -3.74
C ARG A 331 -1.19 -14.10 -3.86
N PRO A 332 -2.45 -14.55 -3.68
CA PRO A 332 -3.50 -13.68 -3.24
C PRO A 332 -3.04 -13.33 -1.84
N GLN A 333 -2.62 -12.10 -1.66
CA GLN A 333 -2.80 -11.55 -0.34
C GLN A 333 -4.28 -11.73 0.01
N GLU A 334 -4.55 -12.13 1.25
CA GLU A 334 -5.81 -11.76 1.87
C GLU A 334 -5.97 -10.26 1.55
N LEU A 335 -6.97 -9.89 0.74
CA LEU A 335 -7.12 -8.50 0.28
C LEU A 335 -7.51 -7.70 1.51
N THR A 336 -6.54 -7.20 2.25
CA THR A 336 -6.78 -6.58 3.55
C THR A 336 -7.10 -5.11 3.38
N ALA A 337 -7.91 -4.55 4.27
CA ALA A 337 -8.18 -3.13 4.25
C ALA A 337 -8.14 -2.48 5.63
N VAL A 338 -7.79 -1.21 5.67
CA VAL A 338 -8.11 -0.33 6.79
C VAL A 338 -9.10 0.72 6.31
N VAL A 339 -10.08 1.05 7.14
CA VAL A 339 -11.22 1.88 6.74
C VAL A 339 -11.46 2.99 7.75
N SER A 340 -11.60 4.23 7.29
CA SER A 340 -12.07 5.33 8.14
C SER A 340 -13.51 5.70 7.81
N LEU A 341 -14.31 5.96 8.85
CA LEU A 341 -15.67 6.48 8.78
C LEU A 341 -15.76 7.71 9.69
N GLY A 342 -16.39 8.79 9.24
CA GLY A 342 -16.45 10.00 10.04
C GLY A 342 -16.78 11.27 9.27
N ASP A 343 -16.45 12.40 9.90
CA ASP A 343 -16.68 13.73 9.36
C ASP A 343 -15.45 14.32 8.65
N SER A 344 -15.50 15.65 8.42
CA SER A 344 -14.45 16.46 7.81
C SER A 344 -13.06 16.29 8.44
N PHE A 345 -13.01 15.97 9.73
CA PHE A 345 -11.78 15.94 10.50
C PHE A 345 -10.84 14.84 10.04
N ILE A 346 -11.38 13.65 9.75
CA ILE A 346 -10.63 12.48 9.27
C ILE A 346 -10.83 12.20 7.78
N SER A 347 -11.74 12.95 7.11
CA SER A 347 -11.80 12.94 5.64
C SER A 347 -10.58 13.64 5.03
N GLY A 348 -9.83 14.41 5.83
CA GLY A 348 -8.67 15.16 5.38
C GLY A 348 -9.04 16.42 4.62
N VAL A 349 -10.20 17.05 4.90
CA VAL A 349 -10.68 18.21 4.14
C VAL A 349 -9.67 19.36 4.11
N ALA A 350 -8.86 19.53 5.16
CA ALA A 350 -7.82 20.56 5.20
C ALA A 350 -6.44 20.08 4.72
N GLY A 351 -6.32 18.81 4.33
CA GLY A 351 -5.07 18.17 3.88
C GLY A 351 -4.47 18.76 2.60
N ARG A 352 -5.20 19.64 1.90
CA ARG A 352 -4.67 20.49 0.81
C ARG A 352 -3.51 21.35 1.29
N TRP A 353 -3.52 21.79 2.55
CA TRP A 353 -2.59 22.79 3.04
C TRP A 353 -1.40 22.18 3.77
N GLN A 354 -0.20 22.47 3.32
CA GLN A 354 1.07 22.13 3.97
C GLN A 354 1.46 23.21 4.98
N GLY A 355 0.72 23.27 6.08
CA GLY A 355 0.84 24.37 7.05
C GLY A 355 -0.06 25.55 6.69
N ASN A 356 0.26 26.70 7.26
CA ASN A 356 -0.46 27.95 7.09
C ASN A 356 0.53 29.02 6.63
N ALA A 357 0.12 29.95 5.76
CA ALA A 357 0.95 31.10 5.38
C ALA A 357 0.49 32.38 6.09
N LEU A 358 1.22 33.47 5.96
CA LEU A 358 0.71 34.78 6.41
C LEU A 358 -0.60 35.10 5.69
N ARG A 359 -1.66 35.41 6.43
CA ARG A 359 -3.01 35.61 5.86
C ARG A 359 -3.10 36.75 4.84
N THR A 360 -2.17 37.70 4.91
CA THR A 360 -2.00 38.81 3.95
C THR A 360 -1.37 38.38 2.62
N SER A 361 -1.00 37.12 2.44
CA SER A 361 -0.42 36.62 1.20
C SER A 361 -1.42 36.68 0.05
N THR A 362 -1.04 37.36 -1.03
CA THR A 362 -1.77 37.40 -2.31
C THR A 362 -1.13 36.52 -3.38
N TYR A 363 -0.14 35.69 -3.00
CA TYR A 363 0.59 34.82 -3.91
C TYR A 363 -0.24 33.62 -4.36
N THR A 364 -0.08 33.22 -5.62
CA THR A 364 -0.81 32.11 -6.24
C THR A 364 -0.51 30.74 -5.60
N ASP A 365 0.71 30.52 -5.11
CA ASP A 365 1.11 29.28 -4.41
C ASP A 365 0.98 29.37 -2.88
N VAL A 366 0.59 30.54 -2.37
CA VAL A 366 0.44 30.84 -0.95
C VAL A 366 1.71 30.43 -0.15
N HIS A 367 2.89 30.85 -0.63
CA HIS A 367 4.19 30.53 -0.03
C HIS A 367 4.48 29.03 0.08
N GLY A 368 4.04 28.27 -0.93
CA GLY A 368 4.22 26.83 -1.02
C GLY A 368 3.32 26.00 -0.11
N THR A 369 2.30 26.60 0.50
CA THR A 369 1.40 25.88 1.40
C THR A 369 0.26 25.18 0.67
N ASP A 370 -0.18 25.65 -0.49
CA ASP A 370 -1.26 25.01 -1.24
C ASP A 370 -0.72 23.83 -2.08
N ARG A 371 -1.13 22.60 -1.76
CA ARG A 371 -0.71 21.39 -2.51
C ARG A 371 -1.55 21.13 -3.76
N ALA A 372 -2.59 21.92 -4.01
CA ALA A 372 -3.34 21.87 -5.26
C ALA A 372 -2.66 22.66 -6.38
N VAL A 373 -1.61 23.43 -6.09
CA VAL A 373 -0.82 24.12 -7.12
C VAL A 373 0.26 23.21 -7.71
N TYR A 374 0.54 23.37 -8.99
CA TYR A 374 1.57 22.61 -9.71
C TYR A 374 2.16 23.44 -10.86
N ALA A 375 3.20 22.91 -11.52
CA ALA A 375 3.88 23.55 -12.64
C ALA A 375 4.38 24.99 -12.36
N CYS A 376 4.70 25.29 -11.10
CA CYS A 376 5.24 26.58 -10.70
C CYS A 376 6.61 26.84 -11.34
N GLY A 377 6.84 28.09 -11.77
CA GLY A 377 8.16 28.57 -12.20
C GLY A 377 9.21 28.55 -11.08
N ASN A 378 10.43 29.03 -11.39
CA ASN A 378 11.59 28.94 -10.49
C ASN A 378 11.77 30.16 -9.56
N SER A 379 10.69 30.87 -9.23
CA SER A 379 10.74 32.07 -8.38
C SER A 379 9.53 32.14 -7.46
N VAL A 380 9.67 32.90 -6.36
CA VAL A 380 8.61 33.13 -5.36
C VAL A 380 7.36 33.81 -5.93
N ASP A 381 7.50 34.59 -7.01
CA ASP A 381 6.39 35.25 -7.71
C ASP A 381 5.91 34.48 -8.95
N ALA A 382 6.34 33.22 -9.13
CA ALA A 382 6.02 32.48 -10.33
C ALA A 382 4.52 32.14 -10.40
N SER A 383 3.93 32.31 -11.59
CA SER A 383 2.61 31.74 -11.88
C SER A 383 2.64 30.22 -11.69
N CYS A 384 1.61 29.70 -11.03
CA CYS A 384 1.39 28.27 -10.87
C CYS A 384 0.04 27.90 -11.49
N ASP A 385 -0.05 26.68 -12.00
CA ASP A 385 -1.32 26.07 -12.33
C ASP A 385 -1.99 25.56 -11.06
N TYR A 386 -3.31 25.41 -11.09
CA TYR A 386 -4.11 24.98 -9.94
C TYR A 386 -5.05 23.84 -10.31
N ASP A 387 -5.05 22.79 -9.51
CA ASP A 387 -5.96 21.66 -9.63
C ASP A 387 -6.19 20.94 -8.29
N ALA A 388 -7.35 21.19 -7.68
CA ALA A 388 -7.77 20.56 -6.43
C ALA A 388 -7.88 19.02 -6.51
N ARG A 389 -8.01 18.45 -7.72
CA ARG A 389 -8.06 17.00 -7.92
C ARG A 389 -6.72 16.33 -7.60
N LEU A 390 -5.61 17.07 -7.56
CA LEU A 390 -4.32 16.56 -7.09
C LEU A 390 -4.37 16.17 -5.60
N VAL A 391 -5.24 16.82 -4.83
CA VAL A 391 -5.40 16.55 -3.39
C VAL A 391 -6.57 15.61 -3.13
N TYR A 392 -7.70 15.85 -3.79
CA TYR A 392 -8.97 15.19 -3.47
C TYR A 392 -9.37 14.09 -4.47
N GLY A 393 -8.62 13.94 -5.56
CA GLY A 393 -8.90 12.95 -6.61
C GLY A 393 -10.31 13.10 -7.20
N THR A 394 -10.95 11.95 -7.44
CA THR A 394 -12.31 11.87 -7.98
C THR A 394 -13.39 12.30 -6.99
N SER A 395 -13.05 12.51 -5.72
CA SER A 395 -14.00 13.01 -4.72
C SER A 395 -14.29 14.52 -4.89
N TYR A 396 -13.43 15.21 -5.63
CA TYR A 396 -13.63 16.61 -5.96
C TYR A 396 -14.67 16.79 -7.07
N ASN A 397 -15.85 17.29 -6.69
CA ASN A 397 -16.90 17.71 -7.61
C ASN A 397 -17.24 19.19 -7.39
N ASN A 398 -16.29 20.09 -7.66
CA ASN A 398 -16.45 21.54 -7.43
C ASN A 398 -17.01 21.85 -6.02
N ALA A 399 -16.44 21.21 -5.00
CA ALA A 399 -16.86 21.23 -3.58
C ALA A 399 -18.24 20.61 -3.23
N ALA A 400 -19.03 20.15 -4.22
CA ALA A 400 -20.32 19.50 -3.98
C ALA A 400 -20.23 18.06 -3.47
N GLY A 401 -19.08 17.39 -3.65
CA GLY A 401 -18.82 16.01 -3.20
C GLY A 401 -18.24 15.92 -1.78
N CYS A 402 -18.18 14.70 -1.24
CA CYS A 402 -17.45 14.41 0.00
C CYS A 402 -15.96 14.62 -0.22
N LEU A 403 -15.38 15.70 0.32
CA LEU A 403 -13.95 16.00 0.12
C LEU A 403 -13.09 15.01 0.90
N ARG A 404 -12.35 14.16 0.18
CA ARG A 404 -11.46 13.13 0.72
C ARG A 404 -10.04 13.35 0.21
N SER A 405 -9.17 13.84 1.08
CA SER A 405 -7.78 14.12 0.69
C SER A 405 -6.94 12.84 0.69
N TYR A 406 -5.99 12.74 -0.25
CA TYR A 406 -4.92 11.74 -0.18
C TYR A 406 -4.01 11.88 1.06
N SER A 407 -4.13 12.99 1.78
CA SER A 407 -3.41 13.23 3.04
C SER A 407 -4.15 12.70 4.25
N ALA A 408 -5.44 12.36 4.12
CA ALA A 408 -6.26 11.93 5.23
C ALA A 408 -5.53 10.85 6.04
N GLU A 409 -5.66 10.87 7.36
CA GLU A 409 -4.89 10.00 8.26
C GLU A 409 -4.84 8.54 7.79
N ILE A 410 -5.98 7.99 7.34
CA ILE A 410 -6.09 6.59 6.92
C ILE A 410 -5.27 6.27 5.67
N GLN A 411 -5.05 7.25 4.79
CA GLN A 411 -4.24 7.08 3.57
C GLN A 411 -2.74 7.07 3.89
N SER A 412 -2.37 7.73 4.99
CA SER A 412 -0.99 7.95 5.41
C SER A 412 -0.50 6.99 6.50
N VAL A 413 -1.35 6.11 7.05
CA VAL A 413 -0.93 5.11 8.04
C VAL A 413 0.10 4.13 7.47
N ASP A 414 1.07 3.70 8.27
CA ASP A 414 2.03 2.66 7.90
C ASP A 414 1.56 1.29 8.41
N ILE A 415 0.38 0.86 7.92
CA ILE A 415 -0.19 -0.44 8.23
C ILE A 415 -0.11 -1.31 6.96
N PRO A 416 0.48 -2.51 7.03
CA PRO A 416 0.66 -3.37 5.86
C PRO A 416 -0.68 -4.02 5.46
N VAL A 417 -1.48 -3.29 4.69
CA VAL A 417 -2.72 -3.76 4.09
C VAL A 417 -2.79 -3.48 2.60
N TYR A 418 -3.60 -4.27 1.90
CA TYR A 418 -3.82 -4.14 0.46
C TYR A 418 -4.47 -2.78 0.09
N ARG A 419 -5.47 -2.31 0.86
CA ARG A 419 -6.15 -1.02 0.59
C ARG A 419 -6.36 -0.18 1.84
N LYS A 420 -6.18 1.14 1.68
CA LYS A 420 -6.53 2.17 2.66
C LYS A 420 -7.75 2.91 2.14
N ILE A 421 -8.86 2.82 2.85
CA ILE A 421 -10.17 3.27 2.34
C ILE A 421 -10.71 4.38 3.25
N ASN A 422 -10.93 5.54 2.66
CA ASN A 422 -11.53 6.67 3.37
C ASN A 422 -13.01 6.78 2.97
N LEU A 423 -13.92 6.41 3.88
CA LEU A 423 -15.36 6.59 3.69
C LEU A 423 -15.88 7.87 4.35
N ALA A 424 -15.07 8.49 5.21
CA ALA A 424 -15.42 9.73 5.88
C ALA A 424 -15.80 10.82 4.89
N CYS A 425 -16.75 11.67 5.28
CA CYS A 425 -17.32 12.68 4.41
C CYS A 425 -17.37 14.03 5.13
N SER A 426 -16.85 15.05 4.45
CA SER A 426 -16.91 16.44 4.91
C SER A 426 -18.37 16.86 5.21
N GLY A 427 -18.62 17.30 6.44
CA GLY A 427 -19.95 17.72 6.93
C GLY A 427 -20.85 16.60 7.46
N ALA A 428 -20.35 15.37 7.61
CA ALA A 428 -21.14 14.26 8.15
C ALA A 428 -21.51 14.46 9.62
N GLU A 429 -22.74 14.08 9.95
CA GLU A 429 -23.24 13.86 11.32
C GLU A 429 -23.35 12.35 11.58
N THR A 430 -23.63 11.97 12.82
CA THR A 430 -23.81 10.54 13.20
C THR A 430 -24.85 9.82 12.34
N LYS A 431 -25.94 10.50 11.95
CA LYS A 431 -26.99 9.97 11.05
C LYS A 431 -26.45 9.57 9.67
N ASN A 432 -25.37 10.19 9.20
CA ASN A 432 -24.76 9.88 7.91
C ASN A 432 -23.84 8.65 7.94
N ILE A 433 -23.49 8.18 9.13
CA ILE A 433 -22.93 6.84 9.30
C ILE A 433 -24.03 5.80 9.19
N THR A 434 -25.22 6.08 9.76
CA THR A 434 -26.24 5.07 10.03
C THR A 434 -27.30 4.90 8.95
N THR A 435 -27.91 5.99 8.50
CA THR A 435 -29.20 5.97 7.76
C THR A 435 -29.24 6.91 6.58
N ASP A 436 -28.63 8.09 6.69
CA ASP A 436 -28.90 9.19 5.76
C ASP A 436 -27.74 9.34 4.76
N PRO A 437 -28.00 9.33 3.44
CA PRO A 437 -26.97 9.63 2.46
C PRO A 437 -26.47 11.08 2.59
N LEU A 438 -25.26 11.36 2.09
CA LEU A 438 -24.67 12.69 2.12
C LEU A 438 -23.89 12.96 0.84
N LYS A 439 -24.14 14.12 0.21
CA LYS A 439 -23.41 14.59 -0.99
C LYS A 439 -23.35 13.57 -2.14
N GLY A 440 -24.40 12.75 -2.29
CA GLY A 440 -24.53 11.71 -3.31
C GLY A 440 -24.02 10.33 -2.89
N ASP A 441 -23.31 10.23 -1.77
CA ASP A 441 -22.85 8.96 -1.24
C ASP A 441 -23.92 8.31 -0.34
N ALA A 442 -24.00 6.98 -0.38
CA ALA A 442 -24.80 6.19 0.56
C ALA A 442 -24.31 6.37 2.01
N PRO A 443 -25.09 5.99 3.04
CA PRO A 443 -24.60 5.99 4.43
C PRO A 443 -23.27 5.25 4.55
N GLN A 444 -22.34 5.77 5.35
CA GLN A 444 -20.97 5.24 5.37
C GLN A 444 -20.90 3.78 5.83
N ALA A 445 -21.81 3.33 6.71
CA ALA A 445 -21.90 1.93 7.11
C ALA A 445 -22.36 1.01 5.96
N ASP A 446 -23.21 1.50 5.04
CA ASP A 446 -23.65 0.71 3.89
C ASP A 446 -22.54 0.64 2.83
N GLN A 447 -21.74 1.72 2.69
CA GLN A 447 -20.49 1.69 1.91
C GLN A 447 -19.51 0.66 2.49
N LEU A 448 -19.33 0.62 3.81
CA LEU A 448 -18.50 -0.40 4.48
C LEU A 448 -19.01 -1.81 4.17
N ALA A 449 -20.32 -2.05 4.24
CA ALA A 449 -20.92 -3.35 3.94
C ALA A 449 -20.58 -3.82 2.51
N ALA A 450 -20.54 -2.91 1.55
CA ALA A 450 -20.17 -3.21 0.16
C ALA A 450 -18.69 -3.62 0.00
N LEU A 451 -17.82 -3.28 0.95
CA LEU A 451 -16.39 -3.66 0.92
C LEU A 451 -16.13 -5.06 1.46
N LEU A 452 -16.93 -5.54 2.41
CA LEU A 452 -16.66 -6.77 3.16
C LEU A 452 -16.58 -8.05 2.28
N PRO A 453 -17.30 -8.17 1.16
CA PRO A 453 -17.12 -9.30 0.24
C PRO A 453 -15.77 -9.31 -0.49
N HIS A 454 -15.10 -8.15 -0.59
CA HIS A 454 -13.87 -7.97 -1.37
C HIS A 454 -12.63 -7.88 -0.49
N TYR A 455 -12.78 -7.34 0.73
CA TYR A 455 -11.66 -7.04 1.60
C TYR A 455 -11.84 -7.59 3.01
N LYS A 456 -10.74 -8.11 3.58
CA LYS A 456 -10.65 -8.36 5.01
C LYS A 456 -10.22 -7.12 5.76
N VAL A 457 -11.16 -6.45 6.42
CA VAL A 457 -10.92 -5.25 7.20
C VAL A 457 -10.13 -5.59 8.47
N LYS A 458 -8.99 -4.92 8.67
CA LYS A 458 -8.08 -5.07 9.81
C LYS A 458 -8.26 -3.98 10.84
N LEU A 459 -8.62 -2.77 10.42
CA LEU A 459 -8.83 -1.61 11.28
C LEU A 459 -10.01 -0.78 10.77
N ILE A 460 -10.87 -0.36 11.70
CA ILE A 460 -11.86 0.68 11.52
C ILE A 460 -11.53 1.86 12.43
N VAL A 461 -11.42 3.04 11.84
CA VAL A 461 -11.29 4.31 12.56
C VAL A 461 -12.62 5.07 12.46
N LEU A 462 -13.16 5.48 13.60
CA LEU A 462 -14.36 6.30 13.69
C LEU A 462 -14.07 7.62 14.41
N ASN A 463 -14.31 8.74 13.74
CA ASN A 463 -14.31 10.07 14.34
C ASN A 463 -15.57 10.82 13.87
N ILE A 464 -16.53 10.99 14.79
CA ILE A 464 -17.83 11.56 14.47
C ILE A 464 -18.44 12.17 15.74
N GLY A 465 -19.37 13.10 15.55
CA GLY A 465 -20.15 13.72 16.62
C GLY A 465 -19.87 15.21 16.83
N GLY A 466 -18.77 15.75 16.29
CA GLY A 466 -18.44 17.17 16.38
C GLY A 466 -19.50 18.07 15.72
N ASN A 467 -20.04 17.63 14.58
CA ASN A 467 -21.15 18.34 13.90
C ASN A 467 -22.46 18.25 14.69
N ASP A 468 -22.79 17.08 15.27
CA ASP A 468 -23.98 16.89 16.09
C ASP A 468 -23.97 17.76 17.37
N ILE A 469 -22.78 18.05 17.91
CA ILE A 469 -22.59 18.98 19.04
C ILE A 469 -22.86 20.43 18.62
N GLY A 470 -22.64 20.77 17.35
CA GLY A 470 -22.65 22.14 16.86
C GLY A 470 -21.34 22.88 17.12
N PHE A 471 -20.20 22.17 17.20
CA PHE A 471 -18.89 22.73 17.51
C PHE A 471 -18.50 23.90 16.60
N ARG A 472 -18.79 23.78 15.28
CA ARG A 472 -18.59 24.89 14.32
C ARG A 472 -19.31 26.17 14.75
N GLY A 473 -20.52 26.06 15.30
CA GLY A 473 -21.31 27.18 15.79
C GLY A 473 -20.70 27.84 17.03
N ILE A 474 -20.19 27.03 17.96
CA ILE A 474 -19.49 27.50 19.17
C ILE A 474 -18.25 28.29 18.76
N ILE A 475 -17.36 27.70 17.95
CA ILE A 475 -16.14 28.37 17.50
C ILE A 475 -16.46 29.64 16.71
N LYS A 476 -17.47 29.59 15.82
CA LYS A 476 -17.95 30.77 15.10
C LYS A 476 -18.40 31.89 16.06
N SER A 477 -19.11 31.56 17.14
CA SER A 477 -19.51 32.55 18.14
C SER A 477 -18.31 33.20 18.83
N CYS A 478 -17.26 32.44 19.12
CA CYS A 478 -16.01 32.96 19.70
C CYS A 478 -15.27 33.88 18.74
N ILE A 479 -15.18 33.49 17.46
CA ILE A 479 -14.59 34.31 16.41
C ILE A 479 -15.35 35.63 16.24
N GLN A 480 -16.68 35.58 16.19
CA GLN A 480 -17.51 36.77 16.07
C GLN A 480 -17.40 37.68 17.29
N ALA A 481 -17.35 37.10 18.50
CA ALA A 481 -17.20 37.86 19.72
C ALA A 481 -15.87 38.65 19.74
N PHE A 482 -14.78 38.03 19.29
CA PHE A 482 -13.49 38.70 19.17
C PHE A 482 -13.51 39.82 18.13
N ILE A 483 -13.96 39.53 16.90
CA ILE A 483 -13.94 40.48 15.78
C ILE A 483 -14.81 41.71 16.08
N LEU A 484 -15.96 41.51 16.73
CA LEU A 484 -16.92 42.58 17.03
C LEU A 484 -16.67 43.27 18.38
N GLY A 485 -15.62 42.89 19.12
CA GLY A 485 -15.33 43.45 20.45
C GLY A 485 -16.44 43.17 21.49
N GLN A 486 -17.12 42.02 21.37
CA GLN A 486 -18.17 41.60 22.28
C GLN A 486 -17.59 40.81 23.47
N ALA A 487 -18.46 40.49 24.43
CA ALA A 487 -18.13 39.63 25.56
C ALA A 487 -17.68 38.23 25.08
N GLU A 488 -16.72 37.65 25.80
CA GLU A 488 -16.17 36.31 25.57
C GLU A 488 -17.27 35.25 25.40
N CYS A 489 -17.16 34.43 24.35
CA CYS A 489 -18.22 33.48 23.96
C CYS A 489 -18.50 32.44 25.05
N ARG A 490 -17.49 32.05 25.83
CA ARG A 490 -17.60 31.01 26.87
C ARG A 490 -18.73 31.30 27.88
N GLN A 491 -19.02 32.58 28.10
CA GLN A 491 -20.08 33.05 29.00
C GLN A 491 -21.47 32.59 28.56
N THR A 492 -21.66 32.36 27.26
CA THR A 492 -22.96 31.97 26.68
C THR A 492 -22.95 30.56 26.06
N GLN A 493 -21.80 30.09 25.58
CA GLN A 493 -21.70 28.84 24.82
C GLN A 493 -21.55 27.58 25.70
N THR A 494 -21.28 27.71 27.00
CA THR A 494 -21.11 26.56 27.90
C THR A 494 -22.36 25.66 27.95
N THR A 495 -23.56 26.24 27.99
CA THR A 495 -24.81 25.46 27.97
C THR A 495 -25.01 24.78 26.62
N THR A 496 -24.78 25.49 25.52
CA THR A 496 -24.88 24.95 24.15
C THR A 496 -23.96 23.74 23.96
N LEU A 497 -22.74 23.81 24.49
CA LEU A 497 -21.80 22.70 24.49
C LEU A 497 -22.36 21.49 25.24
N ASN A 498 -22.79 21.68 26.49
CA ASN A 498 -23.28 20.58 27.34
C ASN A 498 -24.48 19.88 26.72
N ASP A 499 -25.43 20.65 26.18
CA ASP A 499 -26.59 20.12 25.48
C ASP A 499 -26.19 19.38 24.19
N GLY A 500 -25.21 19.92 23.46
CA GLY A 500 -24.64 19.29 22.27
C GLY A 500 -23.97 17.95 22.57
N ILE A 501 -23.16 17.88 23.63
CA ILE A 501 -22.53 16.65 24.11
C ILE A 501 -23.58 15.61 24.48
N ALA A 502 -24.65 16.02 25.18
CA ALA A 502 -25.73 15.13 25.56
C ALA A 502 -26.46 14.54 24.33
N ARG A 503 -26.74 15.36 23.31
CA ARG A 503 -27.35 14.90 22.04
C ARG A 503 -26.43 13.97 21.25
N SER A 504 -25.17 14.34 21.11
CA SER A 504 -24.18 13.63 20.28
C SER A 504 -23.87 12.24 20.82
N ARG A 505 -23.84 12.06 22.15
CA ARG A 505 -23.56 10.76 22.80
C ARG A 505 -24.41 9.61 22.24
N THR A 506 -25.71 9.82 22.07
CA THR A 506 -26.63 8.80 21.55
C THR A 506 -26.35 8.48 20.08
N GLY A 507 -26.06 9.52 19.29
CA GLY A 507 -25.71 9.36 17.87
C GLY A 507 -24.41 8.58 17.68
N VAL A 508 -23.37 8.91 18.44
CA VAL A 508 -22.07 8.20 18.39
C VAL A 508 -22.25 6.74 18.80
N ALA A 509 -23.01 6.48 19.87
CA ALA A 509 -23.32 5.12 20.29
C ALA A 509 -24.04 4.31 19.19
N ALA A 510 -25.00 4.93 18.49
CA ALA A 510 -25.72 4.30 17.38
C ALA A 510 -24.81 4.07 16.15
N ALA A 511 -23.90 4.99 15.85
CA ALA A 511 -22.91 4.83 14.79
C ALA A 511 -21.99 3.63 15.06
N ILE A 512 -21.48 3.50 16.28
CA ILE A 512 -20.66 2.34 16.69
C ILE A 512 -21.46 1.03 16.55
N ASP A 513 -22.69 0.99 17.08
CA ASP A 513 -23.54 -0.21 17.00
C ASP A 513 -23.79 -0.63 15.54
N LYS A 514 -24.09 0.34 14.66
CA LYS A 514 -24.33 0.07 13.24
C LYS A 514 -23.08 -0.47 12.54
N VAL A 515 -21.90 0.11 12.81
CA VAL A 515 -20.64 -0.40 12.25
C VAL A 515 -20.37 -1.82 12.73
N LYS A 516 -20.53 -2.12 14.03
CA LYS A 516 -20.40 -3.49 14.56
C LYS A 516 -21.41 -4.44 13.93
N ALA A 517 -22.65 -4.01 13.73
CA ALA A 517 -23.67 -4.82 13.08
C ALA A 517 -23.31 -5.16 11.62
N VAL A 518 -22.81 -4.19 10.85
CA VAL A 518 -22.32 -4.41 9.48
C VAL A 518 -21.15 -5.39 9.46
N MET A 519 -20.18 -5.22 10.36
CA MET A 519 -19.03 -6.13 10.46
C MET A 519 -19.45 -7.56 10.81
N ARG A 520 -20.35 -7.74 11.79
CA ARG A 520 -20.89 -9.06 12.14
C ARG A 520 -21.66 -9.70 10.98
N ALA A 521 -22.43 -8.90 10.23
CA ALA A 521 -23.12 -9.38 9.03
C ALA A 521 -22.13 -9.83 7.93
N GLY A 522 -20.94 -9.23 7.87
CA GLY A 522 -19.83 -9.67 7.01
C GLY A 522 -18.99 -10.81 7.57
N GLY A 523 -19.39 -11.45 8.68
CA GLY A 523 -18.72 -12.62 9.27
C GLY A 523 -17.61 -12.32 10.28
N TYR A 524 -17.46 -11.06 10.70
CA TYR A 524 -16.45 -10.68 11.69
C TYR A 524 -16.96 -10.93 13.11
N THR A 525 -16.05 -11.36 13.99
CA THR A 525 -16.23 -11.23 15.44
C THR A 525 -15.66 -9.90 15.90
N ASP A 526 -16.14 -9.36 17.03
CA ASP A 526 -15.66 -8.09 17.58
C ASP A 526 -14.13 -8.09 17.86
N ASN A 527 -13.50 -9.26 17.96
CA ASN A 527 -12.06 -9.41 18.20
C ASN A 527 -11.25 -9.69 16.92
N SER A 528 -11.90 -9.83 15.76
CA SER A 528 -11.23 -10.19 14.48
C SER A 528 -10.70 -8.98 13.69
N TYR A 529 -10.95 -7.77 14.17
CA TYR A 529 -10.49 -6.51 13.61
C TYR A 529 -10.31 -5.48 14.73
N GLU A 530 -9.50 -4.45 14.48
CA GLU A 530 -9.40 -3.30 15.36
C GLU A 530 -10.55 -2.32 15.10
N PHE A 531 -11.18 -1.82 16.16
CA PHE A 531 -12.16 -0.75 16.05
C PHE A 531 -11.83 0.34 17.07
N VAL A 532 -11.38 1.48 16.57
CA VAL A 532 -11.01 2.64 17.37
C VAL A 532 -11.95 3.82 17.14
N VAL A 533 -12.37 4.44 18.24
CA VAL A 533 -13.02 5.76 18.26
C VAL A 533 -11.94 6.78 18.59
N GLN A 534 -11.69 7.71 17.66
CA GLN A 534 -10.66 8.73 17.80
C GLN A 534 -11.26 10.06 18.28
N SER A 535 -10.59 10.76 19.20
CA SER A 535 -10.97 12.10 19.64
C SER A 535 -10.53 13.20 18.66
N TYR A 536 -10.57 14.46 19.09
CA TYR A 536 -10.24 15.62 18.25
C TYR A 536 -9.07 16.39 18.87
N PRO A 537 -7.91 16.56 18.19
CA PRO A 537 -6.87 17.48 18.65
C PRO A 537 -7.38 18.91 18.73
N SER A 538 -6.93 19.64 19.74
CA SER A 538 -7.27 21.05 19.85
C SER A 538 -6.64 21.85 18.70
N PRO A 539 -7.43 22.61 17.90
CA PRO A 539 -6.89 23.47 16.86
C PRO A 539 -6.33 24.79 17.41
N VAL A 540 -6.54 25.08 18.71
CA VAL A 540 -6.10 26.30 19.39
C VAL A 540 -5.23 25.99 20.60
N PRO A 541 -4.19 26.79 20.87
CA PRO A 541 -3.37 26.62 22.06
C PRO A 541 -4.06 27.26 23.28
N TYR A 542 -3.44 27.16 24.46
CA TYR A 542 -3.89 27.96 25.60
C TYR A 542 -3.71 29.45 25.30
N GLY A 543 -4.51 30.32 25.93
CA GLY A 543 -4.51 31.76 25.60
C GLY A 543 -3.13 32.41 25.76
N ASP A 544 -2.42 32.06 26.81
CA ASP A 544 -1.05 32.53 27.09
C ASP A 544 0.01 31.97 26.12
N GLN A 545 -0.35 31.00 25.29
CA GLN A 545 0.49 30.38 24.27
C GLN A 545 0.21 30.89 22.85
N ILE A 546 -0.74 31.82 22.69
CA ILE A 546 -1.00 32.49 21.41
C ILE A 546 0.11 33.51 21.12
N ARG A 547 0.64 33.51 19.90
CA ARG A 547 1.75 34.34 19.41
C ARG A 547 1.48 35.84 19.48
N TYR A 548 0.23 36.24 19.29
CA TYR A 548 -0.21 37.63 19.22
C TYR A 548 -0.91 38.08 20.52
N ALA A 549 -0.86 39.37 20.85
CA ALA A 549 -1.51 39.91 22.05
C ALA A 549 -3.06 39.82 22.01
N PRO A 550 -3.75 39.70 23.16
CA PRO A 550 -5.19 39.38 23.27
C PRO A 550 -6.17 40.41 22.71
N THR A 551 -5.75 41.65 22.50
CA THR A 551 -6.58 42.70 21.90
C THR A 551 -6.04 43.15 20.54
N ASN A 552 -4.99 42.50 20.04
CA ASN A 552 -4.38 42.87 18.77
C ASN A 552 -5.17 42.26 17.61
N LEU A 553 -5.60 43.11 16.67
CA LEU A 553 -6.26 42.68 15.44
C LEU A 553 -5.36 41.81 14.54
N ASP A 554 -4.04 41.81 14.73
CA ASP A 554 -3.11 40.88 14.06
C ASP A 554 -3.48 39.41 14.33
N ARG A 555 -4.11 39.09 15.47
CA ARG A 555 -4.70 37.74 15.71
C ARG A 555 -5.64 37.34 14.58
N TYR A 556 -6.44 38.28 14.09
CA TYR A 556 -7.35 38.06 12.98
C TYR A 556 -6.64 38.24 11.64
N GLN A 557 -5.99 39.39 11.44
CA GLN A 557 -5.54 39.86 10.12
C GLN A 557 -4.29 39.13 9.62
N ILE A 558 -3.43 38.63 10.52
CA ILE A 558 -2.17 37.98 10.18
C ILE A 558 -2.19 36.50 10.61
N GLY A 559 -2.54 36.25 11.87
CA GLY A 559 -2.47 34.93 12.49
C GLY A 559 -3.61 33.98 12.11
N GLY A 560 -4.80 34.51 11.82
CA GLY A 560 -5.98 33.68 11.56
C GLY A 560 -6.48 32.93 12.79
N CYS A 561 -6.31 33.51 13.99
CA CYS A 561 -6.80 33.01 15.27
C CYS A 561 -7.57 34.08 16.09
N PRO A 562 -8.67 34.63 15.58
CA PRO A 562 -9.46 35.67 16.26
C PRO A 562 -10.24 35.12 17.46
N VAL A 563 -9.55 34.77 18.54
CA VAL A 563 -10.17 34.30 19.80
C VAL A 563 -9.50 34.98 21.00
N TYR A 564 -10.28 35.26 22.04
CA TYR A 564 -9.76 35.78 23.30
C TYR A 564 -8.99 34.69 24.07
N ASP A 565 -8.06 35.10 24.94
CA ASP A 565 -7.22 34.15 25.71
C ASP A 565 -8.04 33.22 26.59
N HIS A 566 -9.06 33.76 27.27
CA HIS A 566 -9.94 32.94 28.11
C HIS A 566 -10.83 32.01 27.28
N ASP A 567 -11.26 32.43 26.09
CA ASP A 567 -12.04 31.58 25.19
C ASP A 567 -11.17 30.47 24.61
N ALA A 568 -9.93 30.76 24.18
CA ALA A 568 -8.97 29.75 23.72
C ALA A 568 -8.63 28.74 24.83
N THR A 569 -8.39 29.25 26.04
CA THR A 569 -8.14 28.42 27.24
C THR A 569 -9.35 27.54 27.58
N TRP A 570 -10.57 28.07 27.44
CA TRP A 570 -11.80 27.31 27.63
C TRP A 570 -11.96 26.23 26.54
N VAL A 571 -11.69 26.56 25.27
CA VAL A 571 -11.76 25.58 24.18
C VAL A 571 -10.78 24.43 24.42
N ARG A 572 -9.50 24.75 24.64
CA ARG A 572 -8.45 23.74 24.83
C ARG A 572 -8.57 22.98 26.15
N GLY A 573 -8.88 23.68 27.25
CA GLY A 573 -8.88 23.10 28.59
C GLY A 573 -10.23 22.52 29.04
N THR A 574 -11.32 22.78 28.33
CA THR A 574 -12.67 22.34 28.72
C THR A 574 -13.44 21.76 27.56
N VAL A 575 -13.55 22.46 26.43
CA VAL A 575 -14.39 22.00 25.31
C VAL A 575 -13.86 20.71 24.71
N VAL A 576 -12.60 20.70 24.27
CA VAL A 576 -11.98 19.54 23.62
C VAL A 576 -11.95 18.33 24.57
N PRO A 577 -11.47 18.44 25.83
CA PRO A 577 -11.51 17.34 26.79
C PRO A 577 -12.91 16.84 27.13
N ALA A 578 -13.95 17.70 27.12
CA ALA A 578 -15.32 17.27 27.36
C ALA A 578 -15.87 16.42 26.20
N ILE A 579 -15.52 16.77 24.96
CA ILE A 579 -15.85 15.98 23.77
C ILE A 579 -15.08 14.65 23.81
N GLY A 580 -13.77 14.70 24.07
CA GLY A 580 -12.93 13.51 24.22
C GLY A 580 -13.47 12.57 25.31
N GLY A 581 -13.81 13.09 26.48
CA GLY A 581 -14.40 12.33 27.58
C GLY A 581 -15.74 11.68 27.23
N MET A 582 -16.60 12.37 26.45
CA MET A 582 -17.83 11.77 25.92
C MET A 582 -17.51 10.58 25.01
N LEU A 583 -16.64 10.77 24.02
CA LEU A 583 -16.24 9.72 23.08
C LEU A 583 -15.59 8.52 23.81
N LYS A 584 -14.69 8.79 24.76
CA LYS A 584 -14.05 7.78 25.61
C LYS A 584 -15.09 6.94 26.35
N SER A 585 -16.02 7.60 27.03
CA SER A 585 -17.07 6.91 27.79
C SER A 585 -17.97 6.06 26.91
N THR A 586 -18.31 6.55 25.72
CA THR A 586 -19.13 5.82 24.75
C THR A 586 -18.36 4.64 24.15
N ALA A 587 -17.09 4.81 23.81
CA ALA A 587 -16.22 3.74 23.30
C ALA A 587 -16.11 2.60 24.32
N ALA A 588 -15.83 2.93 25.59
CA ALA A 588 -15.79 1.97 26.69
C ALA A 588 -17.13 1.24 26.86
N GLN A 589 -18.26 1.96 26.84
CA GLN A 589 -19.60 1.36 26.92
C GLN A 589 -19.88 0.37 25.78
N LYS A 590 -19.33 0.63 24.58
CA LYS A 590 -19.53 -0.20 23.38
C LYS A 590 -18.48 -1.29 23.19
N GLY A 591 -17.48 -1.35 24.07
CA GLY A 591 -16.38 -2.31 23.99
C GLY A 591 -15.57 -2.11 22.72
N VAL A 592 -15.20 -0.87 22.41
CA VAL A 592 -14.30 -0.50 21.31
C VAL A 592 -13.15 0.34 21.86
N GLN A 593 -12.03 0.37 21.14
CA GLN A 593 -10.85 1.12 21.55
C GLN A 593 -11.11 2.62 21.47
N TYR A 594 -10.36 3.39 22.24
CA TYR A 594 -10.40 4.84 22.22
C TYR A 594 -8.99 5.38 21.98
N LEU A 595 -8.85 6.32 21.05
CA LEU A 595 -7.59 7.02 20.77
C LEU A 595 -7.77 8.50 21.11
N ASP A 596 -7.14 8.91 22.19
CA ASP A 596 -7.04 10.29 22.64
C ASP A 596 -5.92 11.00 21.87
N VAL A 597 -6.30 12.02 21.13
CA VAL A 597 -5.42 12.90 20.35
C VAL A 597 -5.60 14.36 20.76
N ASP A 598 -6.22 14.65 21.91
CA ASP A 598 -6.61 16.01 22.32
C ASP A 598 -5.40 16.95 22.36
N ASN A 599 -4.25 16.44 22.83
CA ASN A 599 -2.98 17.16 22.97
C ASN A 599 -1.96 16.83 21.84
N LEU A 600 -2.39 16.17 20.77
CA LEU A 600 -1.48 15.81 19.68
C LEU A 600 -0.86 17.04 19.01
N PHE A 601 -1.56 18.18 18.98
CA PHE A 601 -1.11 19.38 18.29
C PHE A 601 -0.36 20.36 19.20
N ASP A 602 0.03 19.97 20.42
CA ASP A 602 0.69 20.85 21.37
C ASP A 602 1.92 21.56 20.80
N GLY A 603 1.85 22.90 20.72
CA GLY A 603 2.89 23.74 20.13
C GLY A 603 2.82 23.91 18.61
N HIS A 604 1.86 23.24 17.95
CA HIS A 604 1.59 23.27 16.51
C HIS A 604 0.16 23.74 16.18
N GLU A 605 -0.60 24.19 17.17
CA GLU A 605 -1.93 24.76 16.96
C GLU A 605 -1.87 26.10 16.21
N VAL A 606 -3.02 26.58 15.73
CA VAL A 606 -3.10 27.88 15.04
C VAL A 606 -2.61 28.99 15.97
N CYS A 607 -1.65 29.79 15.50
CA CYS A 607 -0.99 30.84 16.27
C CYS A 607 -0.22 30.39 17.51
N ALA A 608 0.11 29.11 17.66
CA ALA A 608 0.99 28.69 18.75
C ALA A 608 2.35 29.42 18.67
N LYS A 609 2.86 29.87 19.83
CA LYS A 609 4.19 30.52 19.93
C LYS A 609 5.35 29.65 19.40
N ARG A 610 5.18 28.33 19.43
CA ARG A 610 6.19 27.36 19.00
C ARG A 610 6.07 26.98 17.52
N ALA A 611 4.97 27.36 16.87
CA ALA A 611 4.75 27.16 15.45
C ALA A 611 5.02 28.44 14.67
N GLN A 612 5.17 28.28 13.36
CA GLN A 612 5.40 29.34 12.39
C GLN A 612 4.37 29.24 11.25
N GLN A 613 4.13 30.39 10.62
CA GLN A 613 3.44 30.47 9.34
C GLN A 613 4.48 30.66 8.24
N ALA A 614 4.22 30.08 7.08
CA ALA A 614 5.02 30.31 5.88
C ALA A 614 5.00 31.81 5.51
N SER A 615 6.17 32.32 5.13
CA SER A 615 6.38 33.71 4.74
C SER A 615 7.07 33.80 3.38
N LEU A 616 7.51 35.00 2.97
CA LEU A 616 8.27 35.22 1.74
C LEU A 616 9.56 34.38 1.62
N SER A 617 10.07 33.84 2.72
CA SER A 617 11.19 32.90 2.72
C SER A 617 10.81 31.49 2.24
N ASN A 618 9.52 31.20 2.10
CA ASN A 618 8.98 29.90 1.72
C ASN A 618 8.26 30.00 0.37
N TRP A 619 8.28 28.89 -0.38
CA TRP A 619 7.66 28.79 -1.69
C TRP A 619 7.52 27.31 -2.07
N HIS A 620 6.79 27.00 -3.15
CA HIS A 620 6.40 25.61 -3.48
C HIS A 620 7.56 24.57 -3.53
N LYS A 621 8.79 24.97 -3.85
CA LYS A 621 9.96 24.05 -3.88
C LYS A 621 10.70 23.93 -2.55
N ASP A 622 10.44 24.83 -1.61
CA ASP A 622 11.03 24.87 -0.27
C ASP A 622 9.96 25.32 0.76
N PRO A 623 8.93 24.48 0.99
CA PRO A 623 7.83 24.82 1.89
C PRO A 623 8.29 24.78 3.35
N LEU A 624 7.57 25.49 4.22
CA LEU A 624 7.78 25.39 5.67
C LEU A 624 7.51 23.96 6.14
N LEU A 625 8.49 23.34 6.79
CA LEU A 625 8.44 21.93 7.21
C LEU A 625 7.60 21.71 8.48
N GLY A 626 7.06 20.50 8.62
CA GLY A 626 6.12 20.13 9.68
C GLY A 626 6.62 20.33 11.11
N HIS A 627 7.93 20.20 11.36
CA HIS A 627 8.50 20.43 12.70
C HIS A 627 8.42 21.89 13.18
N ALA A 628 8.14 22.84 12.28
CA ALA A 628 7.98 24.25 12.57
C ALA A 628 6.58 24.78 12.21
N ALA A 629 5.88 24.14 11.28
CA ALA A 629 4.58 24.58 10.78
C ALA A 629 3.44 24.37 11.78
N GLU A 630 2.39 25.15 11.64
CA GLU A 630 1.08 24.89 12.26
C GLU A 630 0.44 23.64 11.63
N TRP A 631 -0.29 22.83 12.40
CA TRP A 631 -0.88 21.54 12.00
C TRP A 631 -2.41 21.58 11.83
N ALA A 632 -3.04 22.68 12.23
CA ALA A 632 -4.45 22.95 11.99
C ALA A 632 -4.63 24.19 11.10
N ARG A 633 -5.74 24.26 10.35
CA ARG A 633 -6.09 25.44 9.55
C ARG A 633 -6.67 26.55 10.40
N PHE A 634 -6.55 27.78 9.88
CA PHE A 634 -7.09 29.00 10.47
C PHE A 634 -8.51 28.86 11.03
N LEU A 635 -8.80 29.71 12.01
CA LEU A 635 -10.12 29.92 12.60
C LEU A 635 -10.87 30.98 11.78
N ASP A 636 -11.63 30.56 10.77
CA ASP A 636 -12.49 31.45 9.99
C ASP A 636 -13.99 31.17 10.18
N ALA A 637 -14.76 32.27 10.18
CA ALA A 637 -16.21 32.28 10.33
C ALA A 637 -16.93 33.22 9.34
N THR A 638 -16.23 34.13 8.67
CA THR A 638 -16.87 35.30 8.03
C THR A 638 -16.19 35.85 6.78
N ASP A 639 -14.95 35.49 6.45
CA ASP A 639 -14.16 36.24 5.46
C ASP A 639 -14.20 35.62 4.03
N PRO A 640 -14.32 36.42 2.95
CA PRO A 640 -14.05 35.99 1.58
C PRO A 640 -12.57 36.06 1.13
N PHE A 641 -11.66 36.68 1.91
CA PHE A 641 -10.25 36.93 1.56
C PHE A 641 -9.27 35.86 2.08
N ASN A 642 -9.72 34.63 2.27
CA ASN A 642 -8.92 33.58 2.90
C ASN A 642 -8.22 32.63 1.92
N GLN A 643 -7.14 32.04 2.42
CA GLN A 643 -6.41 30.96 1.78
C GLN A 643 -7.28 29.71 1.81
N GLY A 644 -8.11 29.49 0.81
CA GLY A 644 -8.93 28.28 0.71
C GLY A 644 -10.35 28.38 1.26
N ASP A 645 -10.97 27.22 1.40
CA ASP A 645 -12.42 27.09 1.60
C ASP A 645 -12.78 27.12 3.08
N ARG A 646 -13.93 27.71 3.40
CA ARG A 646 -14.39 27.84 4.80
C ARG A 646 -14.54 26.50 5.52
N ASP A 647 -14.85 25.45 4.77
CA ASP A 647 -15.04 24.11 5.32
C ASP A 647 -13.71 23.45 5.74
N GLU A 648 -12.57 24.02 5.37
CA GLU A 648 -11.24 23.57 5.79
C GLU A 648 -10.81 24.18 7.13
N SER A 649 -11.42 25.29 7.54
CA SER A 649 -11.11 26.00 8.79
C SER A 649 -11.19 25.05 9.98
N VAL A 650 -10.30 25.21 10.95
CA VAL A 650 -10.22 24.42 12.20
C VAL A 650 -9.92 22.93 12.07
N HIS A 651 -9.72 22.41 10.85
CA HIS A 651 -9.40 21.00 10.63
C HIS A 651 -7.88 20.78 10.53
N PRO A 652 -7.41 19.54 10.74
CA PRO A 652 -6.01 19.19 10.54
C PRO A 652 -5.60 19.40 9.09
N ASN A 653 -4.54 20.16 8.90
CA ASN A 653 -3.91 20.33 7.60
C ASN A 653 -3.04 19.10 7.25
N TYR A 654 -2.25 19.15 6.18
CA TYR A 654 -1.37 18.05 5.77
C TYR A 654 -0.56 17.46 6.92
N TYR A 655 0.13 18.31 7.69
CA TYR A 655 0.96 17.85 8.81
C TYR A 655 0.12 17.27 9.94
N GLY A 656 -1.01 17.91 10.28
CA GLY A 656 -1.91 17.38 11.29
C GLY A 656 -2.48 16.00 10.93
N GLN A 657 -2.83 15.77 9.67
CA GLN A 657 -3.29 14.45 9.20
C GLN A 657 -2.18 13.39 9.27
N HIS A 658 -0.93 13.75 8.96
CA HIS A 658 0.21 12.86 9.12
C HIS A 658 0.53 12.54 10.59
N ALA A 659 0.31 13.48 11.51
CA ALA A 659 0.45 13.23 12.94
C ALA A 659 -0.60 12.22 13.42
N LEU A 660 -1.86 12.39 13.00
CA LEU A 660 -2.93 11.44 13.28
C LEU A 660 -2.63 10.05 12.69
N ALA A 661 -2.11 9.99 11.46
CA ALA A 661 -1.69 8.73 10.84
C ALA A 661 -0.58 8.02 11.63
N SER A 662 0.37 8.77 12.17
CA SER A 662 1.45 8.24 13.02
C SER A 662 0.90 7.68 14.33
N CYS A 663 -0.10 8.33 14.93
CA CYS A 663 -0.82 7.81 16.10
C CYS A 663 -1.54 6.49 15.81
N LEU A 664 -2.26 6.42 14.68
CA LEU A 664 -2.98 5.22 14.27
C LEU A 664 -2.03 4.05 13.99
N THR A 665 -0.89 4.34 13.36
CA THR A 665 0.17 3.35 13.10
C THR A 665 0.70 2.78 14.41
N ALA A 666 1.17 3.65 15.32
CA ALA A 666 1.71 3.23 16.61
C ALA A 666 0.66 2.53 17.50
N MET A 667 -0.61 2.93 17.41
CA MET A 667 -1.71 2.23 18.06
C MET A 667 -1.93 0.83 17.48
N TYR A 668 -1.90 0.68 16.16
CA TYR A 668 -2.12 -0.61 15.50
C TYR A 668 -1.00 -1.62 15.76
N GLU A 669 0.23 -1.14 15.93
CA GLU A 669 1.40 -1.98 16.26
C GLU A 669 1.38 -2.52 17.70
N TYR A 670 0.54 -1.94 18.58
CA TYR A 670 0.44 -2.38 19.96
C TYR A 670 -0.26 -3.74 20.07
N THR A 671 0.40 -4.70 20.72
CA THR A 671 -0.06 -6.09 20.86
C THR A 671 -0.63 -6.43 22.25
N GLY A 672 -0.74 -5.44 23.15
CA GLY A 672 -1.24 -5.65 24.51
C GLY A 672 -2.78 -5.61 24.63
N SER A 673 -3.29 -5.56 25.86
CA SER A 673 -4.73 -5.46 26.13
C SER A 673 -5.30 -4.12 25.68
N LYS A 674 -6.42 -4.18 24.96
CA LYS A 674 -7.03 -3.06 24.23
C LYS A 674 -8.06 -2.28 25.05
N PRO A 675 -7.63 -1.29 25.84
CA PRO A 675 -8.45 -0.08 25.89
C PRO A 675 -7.58 1.18 25.68
N ASN A 676 -8.15 2.36 25.87
CA ASN A 676 -7.56 3.70 25.82
C ASN A 676 -6.06 3.87 25.43
N HIS A 677 -5.84 4.50 24.27
CA HIS A 677 -4.56 4.99 23.79
C HIS A 677 -4.51 6.51 23.93
N VAL A 678 -3.38 7.06 24.36
CA VAL A 678 -3.13 8.51 24.38
C VAL A 678 -1.94 8.81 23.51
N CYS A 679 -2.15 9.60 22.46
CA CYS A 679 -1.12 9.99 21.51
C CYS A 679 -0.70 11.45 21.70
N LEU A 680 0.61 11.68 21.74
CA LEU A 680 1.24 12.99 21.90
C LEU A 680 2.28 13.19 20.80
N ASN A 681 2.48 14.43 20.37
CA ASN A 681 3.63 14.76 19.54
C ASN A 681 4.94 14.73 20.35
N VAL A 682 6.07 14.80 19.63
CA VAL A 682 7.37 15.02 20.24
C VAL A 682 7.82 16.45 19.96
N ALA A 683 8.02 17.24 21.01
CA ALA A 683 8.37 18.65 20.88
C ALA A 683 9.60 18.88 19.97
N GLY A 684 9.46 19.77 18.99
CA GLY A 684 10.52 20.11 18.04
C GLY A 684 10.77 19.06 16.96
N LYS A 685 9.94 18.03 16.87
CA LYS A 685 9.94 17.04 15.79
C LYS A 685 8.76 17.24 14.85
N GLY A 686 8.84 16.64 13.66
CA GLY A 686 7.75 16.69 12.68
C GLY A 686 6.60 15.75 13.04
N ALA A 687 5.55 15.79 12.21
CA ALA A 687 4.33 15.02 12.38
C ALA A 687 4.54 13.50 12.38
N GLU A 688 5.65 13.03 11.83
CA GLU A 688 6.07 11.64 11.80
C GLU A 688 6.58 11.10 13.16
N HIS A 689 6.77 11.97 14.16
CA HIS A 689 7.26 11.59 15.49
C HIS A 689 6.19 11.80 16.56
N VAL A 690 5.61 10.68 17.02
CA VAL A 690 4.62 10.67 18.11
C VAL A 690 5.01 9.69 19.20
N THR A 691 4.43 9.86 20.39
CA THR A 691 4.47 8.89 21.48
C THR A 691 3.05 8.43 21.77
N VAL A 692 2.83 7.12 21.79
CA VAL A 692 1.56 6.53 22.21
C VAL A 692 1.75 5.86 23.56
N THR A 693 0.88 6.18 24.51
CA THR A 693 0.79 5.50 25.80
C THR A 693 -0.53 4.76 25.91
N HIS A 694 -0.55 3.70 26.71
CA HIS A 694 -1.68 2.80 26.85
C HIS A 694 -2.17 2.83 28.30
N SER A 695 -3.48 2.90 28.48
CA SER A 695 -4.10 2.87 29.80
C SER A 695 -5.34 1.98 29.77
N ASP A 696 -5.62 1.33 30.89
CA ASP A 696 -6.83 0.53 31.05
C ASP A 696 -8.12 1.39 31.00
#